data_AF-A0A1Z4GMU3-F1
#
_entry.id   AF-A0A1Z4GMU3-F1
#
_cell.length_a   1.000
_cell.length_b   1.000
_cell.length_c   1.000
_cell.angle_alpha   90.00
_cell.angle_beta   90.00
_cell.angle_gamma   90.00
#
_symmetry.space_group_name_H-M   'P 1'
#
loop_
_entity.id
_entity.type
_entity.pdbx_description
1 polymer ?
#
loop_
_entity_poly.entity_id
_entity_poly.type
_entity_poly.pdbx_seq_one_letter_code
_entity_poly.pdbx_strand_id
1 'polypeptide(L)'
;MPKYTYGSIVKKRVKRLLEALLDFANREFEESKFDIKFKWEVENSANPKLIIETTQVALGYLTEKDKYPSKLSKTQIQEALNLLKDFLKILEDNRTQTQGVESWHFTLRLWSKDKKNNLDQFEQAWETSRPEKSKSLQANSQKSDEFYWQEICRAMLQKHKRLTTNELLFADDDMKFELEEIHVPLALVERNKPNKCSKDISPEQGSQLYEPSYEEKQRFEHQAFLKQIIRDGVGKTQGHRIALIGEPGAGKTTQLQTIAFWILNNNLGLPIWISLADLQGKSVEDYLLQNWLKNALEVVRVKEEQENAFADLFKNNRMWLLLDAADEMSSLQPLTEISQQLTGWVKNARVVLTCRLNVWEANGGALEEFEKYQLLNFAYPQQVQEFIGRCFGKKNPDKGKRLWNELNKPERQRIQDLVKNPLRLALLCSTWQYSDKGLPETKAELYQHFVQEFYKWENRFPTTEEQQEELNAALGRLAKRAIDQETSRFRLRHKFVREELGDPKQQNSLFWLALKLGWLNEVGLAAESATKEKVYAFYHPTFEEYFAGLAVDDWHEFLNHVPDNPALGVYRIFAPQWKEVILLWLGREEVSKLEKEAFLKSLVEFDDGCRGFYGLQAYFLAAVSIAEFETGEIANKIIEQLIEWTFGSVNFSKHHFHLSSLIAAIAKNLLLQTHYKNVVEALHKRLKSSESQGGSLDTALILLEKSPGHELAVRIIVDYLDKSPAISKHSRAINLKRIQVISQLEKFAASNPLAIATLANLPVNKKNHEKPVSKYDFSWLIPKVYSNDIEKFLDFLERIDIDNIGKTISTLNELNTLVRLLGINIKTNTKIEELAILDDLIDISSRIDDNDSEWISGYFSSINLFAINRLAELASTNSDTITNLIETLHQNNDKYIRQKLMMSLGQAACININATKAILQILQTTEDEIIADAAIYFLKKVSNSSLLTLIVTELKDYIEDVEGYEIIWHCVQNMTYPAFYKAWHQQEKVKDGE
;
A
#
# COMPACT_ATOMS: atom_id res chain seq x y z
N MET A 1 -13.39 65.34 -15.06
CA MET A 1 -12.07 64.69 -15.23
C MET A 1 -12.29 63.25 -15.68
N PRO A 2 -11.57 62.73 -16.69
CA PRO A 2 -11.65 61.32 -17.05
C PRO A 2 -11.24 60.48 -15.84
N LYS A 3 -11.99 59.43 -15.50
CA LYS A 3 -11.59 58.46 -14.47
C LYS A 3 -10.45 57.61 -15.04
N TYR A 4 -9.21 57.92 -14.70
CA TYR A 4 -8.07 57.10 -15.09
C TYR A 4 -8.02 55.82 -14.24
N THR A 5 -7.79 54.67 -14.88
CA THR A 5 -7.62 53.39 -14.20
C THR A 5 -6.13 53.13 -13.91
N TYR A 6 -5.77 52.84 -12.66
CA TYR A 6 -4.37 52.65 -12.22
C TYR A 6 -3.94 51.16 -12.16
N GLY A 7 -4.68 50.28 -12.85
CA GLY A 7 -4.48 48.84 -12.82
C GLY A 7 -3.18 48.36 -13.49
N SER A 8 -2.87 47.08 -13.33
CA SER A 8 -1.62 46.46 -13.82
C SER A 8 -1.40 46.63 -15.33
N ILE A 9 -2.46 46.60 -16.14
CA ILE A 9 -2.39 46.77 -17.59
C ILE A 9 -1.97 48.20 -17.96
N VAL A 10 -2.55 49.21 -17.30
CA VAL A 10 -2.21 50.62 -17.55
C VAL A 10 -0.80 50.91 -17.08
N LYS A 11 -0.41 50.43 -15.89
CA LYS A 11 0.97 50.52 -15.38
C LYS A 11 2.00 49.99 -16.39
N LYS A 12 1.75 48.80 -16.95
CA LYS A 12 2.63 48.20 -17.98
C LYS A 12 2.74 49.07 -19.22
N ARG A 13 1.65 49.69 -19.69
CA ARG A 13 1.66 50.58 -20.86
C ARG A 13 2.45 51.86 -20.61
N VAL A 14 2.26 52.49 -19.45
CA VAL A 14 3.01 53.72 -19.10
C VAL A 14 4.50 53.42 -18.94
N LYS A 15 4.83 52.30 -18.28
CA LYS A 15 6.22 51.83 -18.14
C LYS A 15 6.86 51.58 -19.50
N ARG A 16 6.14 50.90 -20.41
CA ARG A 16 6.61 50.61 -21.77
C ARG A 16 6.92 51.89 -22.55
N LEU A 17 6.05 52.91 -22.49
CA LEU A 17 6.32 54.18 -23.17
C LEU A 17 7.55 54.90 -22.59
N LEU A 18 7.70 54.92 -21.27
CA LEU A 18 8.89 55.50 -20.61
C LEU A 18 10.16 54.75 -21.00
N GLU A 19 10.13 53.42 -21.01
CA GLU A 19 11.23 52.56 -21.43
C GLU A 19 11.64 52.85 -22.88
N ALA A 20 10.69 52.89 -23.82
CA ALA A 20 10.97 53.18 -25.22
C ALA A 20 11.62 54.57 -25.43
N LEU A 21 11.23 55.58 -24.65
CA LEU A 21 11.83 56.92 -24.70
C LEU A 21 13.27 56.94 -24.16
N LEU A 22 13.55 56.17 -23.10
CA LEU A 22 14.90 56.01 -22.56
C LEU A 22 15.81 55.27 -23.54
N ASP A 23 15.29 54.22 -24.17
CA ASP A 23 16.00 53.42 -25.17
C ASP A 23 16.39 54.29 -26.37
N PHE A 24 15.48 55.19 -26.77
CA PHE A 24 15.74 56.15 -27.83
C PHE A 24 16.81 57.17 -27.44
N ALA A 25 16.75 57.72 -26.22
CA ALA A 25 17.74 58.65 -25.70
C ALA A 25 19.13 58.02 -25.52
N ASN A 26 19.18 56.71 -25.25
CA ASN A 26 20.41 55.92 -25.11
C ASN A 26 20.96 55.39 -26.44
N ARG A 27 20.28 55.65 -27.57
CA ARG A 27 20.62 55.13 -28.91
C ARG A 27 20.60 53.60 -29.00
N GLU A 28 19.67 52.95 -28.29
CA GLU A 28 19.48 51.50 -28.26
C GLU A 28 18.63 50.97 -29.44
N PHE A 29 18.20 51.83 -30.37
CA PHE A 29 17.49 51.45 -31.60
C PHE A 29 18.43 51.43 -32.82
N GLU A 30 18.35 50.39 -33.66
CA GLU A 30 19.05 50.31 -34.94
C GLU A 30 18.60 51.40 -35.93
N GLU A 31 19.54 51.99 -36.68
CA GLU A 31 19.40 53.21 -37.50
C GLU A 31 18.02 53.43 -38.15
N SER A 32 17.13 54.05 -37.39
CA SER A 32 15.77 54.40 -37.79
C SER A 32 15.55 55.89 -37.55
N LYS A 33 15.22 56.64 -38.60
CA LYS A 33 14.90 58.07 -38.48
C LYS A 33 13.51 58.25 -37.87
N PHE A 34 13.42 58.26 -36.55
CA PHE A 34 12.21 58.70 -35.85
C PHE A 34 12.15 60.23 -35.84
N ASP A 35 10.97 60.82 -36.06
CA ASP A 35 10.73 62.26 -35.91
C ASP A 35 10.60 62.63 -34.42
N ILE A 36 11.71 62.43 -33.70
CA ILE A 36 11.86 62.63 -32.27
C ILE A 36 13.20 63.31 -32.05
N LYS A 37 13.19 64.54 -31.53
CA LYS A 37 14.40 65.23 -31.08
C LYS A 37 14.46 65.14 -29.56
N PHE A 38 15.65 64.92 -29.03
CA PHE A 38 15.86 64.93 -27.59
C PHE A 38 17.10 65.73 -27.21
N LYS A 39 17.09 66.30 -26.00
CA LYS A 39 18.22 66.99 -25.40
C LYS A 39 18.27 66.70 -23.90
N TRP A 40 19.44 66.32 -23.40
CA TRP A 40 19.69 66.24 -21.97
C TRP A 40 20.05 67.60 -21.40
N GLU A 41 19.49 67.94 -20.25
CA GLU A 41 19.82 69.12 -19.46
C GLU A 41 20.21 68.69 -18.05
N VAL A 42 21.31 69.24 -17.53
CA VAL A 42 21.88 68.90 -16.22
C VAL A 42 22.15 67.39 -16.06
N GLU A 43 22.79 66.80 -17.06
CA GLU A 43 22.95 65.34 -17.24
C GLU A 43 23.66 64.62 -16.06
N ASN A 44 24.54 65.31 -15.33
CA ASN A 44 25.26 64.77 -14.18
C ASN A 44 24.64 65.17 -12.82
N SER A 45 23.38 65.65 -12.81
CA SER A 45 22.63 65.97 -11.60
C SER A 45 21.94 64.74 -11.01
N ALA A 46 21.60 64.80 -9.73
CA ALA A 46 20.76 63.80 -9.06
C ALA A 46 19.37 63.63 -9.71
N ASN A 47 18.90 64.63 -10.48
CA ASN A 47 17.65 64.56 -11.24
C ASN A 47 17.86 65.11 -12.67
N PRO A 48 18.37 64.30 -13.61
CA PRO A 48 18.60 64.76 -14.98
C PRO A 48 17.28 65.00 -15.70
N LYS A 49 17.29 65.96 -16.63
CA LYS A 49 16.11 66.33 -17.42
C LYS A 49 16.29 65.90 -18.87
N LEU A 50 15.33 65.15 -19.38
CA LEU A 50 15.26 64.74 -20.78
C LEU A 50 14.16 65.55 -21.49
N ILE A 51 14.57 66.50 -22.33
CA ILE A 51 13.65 67.32 -23.13
C ILE A 51 13.39 66.58 -24.45
N ILE A 52 12.12 66.42 -24.81
CA ILE A 52 11.69 65.67 -26.00
C ILE A 52 10.75 66.54 -26.85
N GLU A 53 11.00 66.58 -28.16
CA GLU A 53 10.11 67.13 -29.19
C GLU A 53 9.72 66.02 -30.15
N THR A 54 8.43 65.76 -30.32
CA THR A 54 7.93 64.59 -31.08
C THR A 54 6.48 64.77 -31.53
N THR A 55 5.89 63.76 -32.17
CA THR A 55 4.45 63.62 -32.43
C THR A 55 3.93 62.30 -31.86
N GLN A 56 2.63 62.19 -31.60
CA GLN A 56 2.05 60.90 -31.14
C GLN A 56 2.22 59.77 -32.17
N VAL A 57 2.29 60.12 -33.45
CA VAL A 57 2.54 59.17 -34.54
C VAL A 57 3.97 58.62 -34.43
N ALA A 58 4.95 59.49 -34.18
CA ALA A 58 6.35 59.08 -33.98
C ALA A 58 6.52 58.19 -32.73
N LEU A 59 5.83 58.51 -31.62
CA LEU A 59 5.82 57.64 -30.44
C LEU A 59 5.17 56.28 -30.69
N GLY A 60 4.12 56.24 -31.53
CA GLY A 60 3.52 54.99 -31.99
C GLY A 60 4.52 54.10 -32.71
N TYR A 61 5.25 54.66 -33.68
CA TYR A 61 6.31 53.93 -34.38
C TYR A 61 7.48 53.54 -33.48
N LEU A 62 7.81 54.38 -32.49
CA LEU A 62 8.85 54.05 -31.51
C LEU A 62 8.48 52.80 -30.72
N THR A 63 7.23 52.72 -30.24
CA THR A 63 6.74 51.53 -29.52
C THR A 63 6.52 50.32 -30.43
N GLU A 64 6.35 50.51 -31.75
CA GLU A 64 6.30 49.40 -32.72
C GLU A 64 7.65 48.70 -32.86
N LYS A 65 8.74 49.44 -32.66
CA LYS A 65 10.12 48.95 -32.78
C LYS A 65 10.75 48.57 -31.45
N ASP A 66 10.01 48.69 -30.34
CA ASP A 66 10.48 48.23 -29.04
C ASP A 66 10.38 46.69 -28.92
N LYS A 67 10.83 46.16 -27.79
CA LYS A 67 10.87 44.70 -27.53
C LYS A 67 9.51 44.04 -27.34
N TYR A 68 8.39 44.76 -27.35
CA TYR A 68 7.06 44.24 -27.04
C TYR A 68 6.19 44.14 -28.29
N PRO A 69 5.27 43.15 -28.37
CA PRO A 69 4.43 42.97 -29.55
C PRO A 69 3.41 44.11 -29.71
N SER A 70 3.18 44.51 -30.96
CA SER A 70 2.21 45.53 -31.39
C SER A 70 2.53 46.97 -30.94
N LYS A 71 2.15 47.96 -31.76
CA LYS A 71 2.30 49.39 -31.42
C LYS A 71 1.24 49.90 -30.44
N LEU A 72 1.60 50.86 -29.58
CA LEU A 72 0.60 51.56 -28.76
C LEU A 72 -0.28 52.46 -29.63
N SER A 73 -1.58 52.49 -29.35
CA SER A 73 -2.52 53.38 -30.06
C SER A 73 -2.31 54.85 -29.65
N LYS A 74 -2.74 55.80 -30.48
CA LYS A 74 -2.72 57.25 -30.14
C LYS A 74 -3.40 57.53 -28.79
N THR A 75 -4.50 56.84 -28.50
CA THR A 75 -5.24 56.97 -27.23
C THR A 75 -4.45 56.44 -26.03
N GLN A 76 -3.75 55.31 -26.18
CA GLN A 76 -2.90 54.73 -25.13
C GLN A 76 -1.66 55.60 -24.85
N ILE A 77 -1.06 56.17 -25.90
CA ILE A 77 0.08 57.10 -25.77
C ILE A 77 -0.36 58.37 -25.06
N GLN A 78 -1.51 58.94 -25.43
CA GLN A 78 -2.09 60.10 -24.75
C GLN A 78 -2.36 59.81 -23.26
N GLU A 79 -2.94 58.65 -22.95
CA GLU A 79 -3.18 58.21 -21.57
C GLU A 79 -1.87 58.08 -20.79
N ALA A 80 -0.84 57.47 -21.39
CA ALA A 80 0.46 57.32 -20.76
C ALA A 80 1.14 58.66 -20.50
N LEU A 81 1.17 59.58 -21.47
CA LEU A 81 1.73 60.93 -21.29
C LEU A 81 1.00 61.72 -20.19
N ASN A 82 -0.34 61.63 -20.16
CA ASN A 82 -1.13 62.26 -19.10
C ASN A 82 -0.82 61.66 -17.72
N LEU A 83 -0.61 60.34 -17.63
CA LEU A 83 -0.25 59.70 -16.37
C LEU A 83 1.19 60.02 -15.93
N LEU A 84 2.14 60.18 -16.87
CA LEU A 84 3.47 60.68 -16.55
C LEU A 84 3.44 62.12 -16.01
N LYS A 85 2.51 62.95 -16.51
CA LYS A 85 2.33 64.36 -16.13
C LYS A 85 1.55 64.53 -14.83
N ASP A 86 0.32 64.03 -14.80
CA ASP A 86 -0.65 64.35 -13.76
C ASP A 86 -0.56 63.38 -12.58
N PHE A 87 -0.16 62.12 -12.82
CA PHE A 87 -0.10 61.07 -11.80
C PHE A 87 1.30 60.91 -11.21
N LEU A 88 2.31 60.60 -12.03
CA LEU A 88 3.70 60.46 -11.55
C LEU A 88 4.42 61.79 -11.38
N LYS A 89 3.92 62.87 -12.00
CA LYS A 89 4.51 64.22 -11.94
C LYS A 89 5.96 64.29 -12.40
N ILE A 90 6.35 63.39 -13.30
CA ILE A 90 7.68 63.36 -13.89
C ILE A 90 7.72 64.02 -15.28
N LEU A 91 6.57 64.26 -15.91
CA LEU A 91 6.49 64.96 -17.19
C LEU A 91 6.01 66.39 -16.99
N GLU A 92 6.75 67.34 -17.54
CA GLU A 92 6.42 68.76 -17.61
C GLU A 92 6.12 69.12 -19.07
N ASP A 93 4.91 69.59 -19.36
CA ASP A 93 4.49 69.95 -20.72
C ASP A 93 4.96 71.37 -21.05
N ASN A 94 5.86 71.50 -22.01
CA ASN A 94 6.50 72.77 -22.36
C ASN A 94 5.73 73.53 -23.48
N ARG A 95 4.57 73.05 -23.91
CA ARG A 95 3.80 73.65 -25.01
C ARG A 95 3.00 74.87 -24.56
N THR A 96 3.02 75.94 -25.37
CA THR A 96 2.21 77.15 -25.16
C THR A 96 0.75 76.99 -25.62
N GLN A 97 0.48 76.08 -26.56
CA GLN A 97 -0.87 75.65 -26.97
C GLN A 97 -0.97 74.12 -26.92
N THR A 98 -1.94 73.61 -26.17
CA THR A 98 -2.10 72.16 -25.89
C THR A 98 -3.27 71.53 -26.65
N GLN A 99 -4.16 72.33 -27.24
CA GLN A 99 -5.32 71.87 -28.01
C GLN A 99 -5.08 72.02 -29.52
N GLY A 100 -5.31 70.96 -30.30
CA GLY A 100 -5.24 70.99 -31.76
C GLY A 100 -3.84 70.93 -32.39
N VAL A 101 -2.79 70.81 -31.59
CA VAL A 101 -1.39 70.75 -32.06
C VAL A 101 -0.86 69.32 -31.98
N GLU A 102 -0.43 68.75 -33.11
CA GLU A 102 0.06 67.36 -33.19
C GLU A 102 1.47 67.17 -32.59
N SER A 103 2.26 68.24 -32.53
CA SER A 103 3.59 68.24 -31.92
C SER A 103 3.50 68.28 -30.39
N TRP A 104 4.27 67.41 -29.75
CA TRP A 104 4.49 67.28 -28.33
C TRP A 104 5.88 67.81 -27.97
N HIS A 105 5.95 68.73 -27.02
CA HIS A 105 7.21 69.23 -26.45
C HIS A 105 7.12 69.14 -24.93
N PHE A 106 7.94 68.30 -24.31
CA PHE A 106 7.88 68.06 -22.87
C PHE A 106 9.23 67.71 -22.28
N THR A 107 9.37 67.94 -20.97
CA THR A 107 10.55 67.57 -20.18
C THR A 107 10.21 66.42 -19.25
N LEU A 108 10.97 65.33 -19.30
CA LEU A 108 10.95 64.28 -18.30
C LEU A 108 11.99 64.58 -17.22
N ARG A 109 11.54 64.72 -15.97
CA ARG A 109 12.36 64.83 -14.78
C ARG A 109 12.62 63.42 -14.27
N LEU A 110 13.79 62.89 -14.60
CA LEU A 110 14.18 61.51 -14.33
C LEU A 110 14.95 61.41 -13.02
N TRP A 111 14.96 60.22 -12.41
CA TRP A 111 15.66 59.96 -11.15
C TRP A 111 17.15 59.64 -11.34
N SER A 112 17.53 59.28 -12.57
CA SER A 112 18.91 58.97 -12.94
C SER A 112 19.10 59.09 -14.45
N LYS A 113 20.34 59.04 -14.92
CA LYS A 113 20.65 58.80 -16.34
C LYS A 113 20.54 57.32 -16.69
N ASP A 114 20.69 56.44 -15.70
CA ASP A 114 20.60 54.99 -15.91
C ASP A 114 19.15 54.53 -16.15
N LYS A 115 18.94 53.75 -17.22
CA LYS A 115 17.63 53.21 -17.62
C LYS A 115 17.05 52.34 -16.51
N LYS A 116 17.83 51.41 -15.97
CA LYS A 116 17.36 50.44 -14.98
C LYS A 116 16.90 51.15 -13.71
N ASN A 117 17.68 52.12 -13.23
CA ASN A 117 17.33 52.91 -12.05
C ASN A 117 16.03 53.71 -12.26
N ASN A 118 15.82 54.31 -13.44
CA ASN A 118 14.56 54.99 -13.74
C ASN A 118 13.35 54.04 -13.76
N LEU A 119 13.52 52.82 -14.28
CA LEU A 119 12.44 51.82 -14.31
C LEU A 119 12.15 51.25 -12.91
N ASP A 120 13.16 51.11 -12.05
CA ASP A 120 12.98 50.68 -10.66
C ASP A 120 12.32 51.78 -9.81
N GLN A 121 12.74 53.04 -9.97
CA GLN A 121 12.11 54.19 -9.33
C GLN A 121 10.68 54.42 -9.83
N PHE A 122 10.40 54.16 -11.11
CA PHE A 122 9.04 54.16 -11.64
C PHE A 122 8.14 53.18 -10.88
N GLU A 123 8.60 51.97 -10.58
CA GLU A 123 7.82 50.99 -9.81
C GLU A 123 7.47 51.53 -8.42
N GLN A 124 8.45 52.11 -7.72
CA GLN A 124 8.26 52.69 -6.39
C GLN A 124 7.34 53.92 -6.40
N ALA A 125 7.53 54.82 -7.36
CA ALA A 125 6.72 56.02 -7.53
C ALA A 125 5.27 55.68 -7.89
N TRP A 126 5.05 54.66 -8.71
CA TRP A 126 3.71 54.19 -9.07
C TRP A 126 2.96 53.62 -7.85
N GLU A 127 3.62 52.78 -7.06
CA GLU A 127 3.02 52.15 -5.88
C GLU A 127 2.80 53.15 -4.73
N THR A 128 3.66 54.16 -4.60
CA THR A 128 3.52 55.22 -3.58
C THR A 128 2.39 56.18 -3.96
N SER A 129 2.24 56.51 -5.24
CA SER A 129 1.28 57.51 -5.73
C SER A 129 -0.14 56.95 -5.93
N ARG A 130 -0.33 55.62 -6.04
CA ARG A 130 -1.65 55.04 -6.29
C ARG A 130 -2.56 55.14 -5.04
N PRO A 131 -3.84 55.54 -5.19
CA PRO A 131 -4.78 55.66 -4.07
C PRO A 131 -4.98 54.34 -3.31
N GLU A 132 -5.16 54.39 -1.99
CA GLU A 132 -5.44 53.19 -1.15
C GLU A 132 -6.69 52.41 -1.60
N LYS A 133 -7.66 53.11 -2.19
CA LYS A 133 -8.85 52.49 -2.80
C LYS A 133 -8.51 51.58 -3.99
N SER A 134 -7.45 51.89 -4.75
CA SER A 134 -6.93 51.02 -5.83
C SER A 134 -6.04 49.89 -5.28
N LYS A 135 -5.29 50.13 -4.19
CA LYS A 135 -4.54 49.08 -3.45
C LYS A 135 -5.49 47.99 -2.93
N SER A 136 -6.59 48.41 -2.31
CA SER A 136 -7.63 47.53 -1.77
C SER A 136 -8.46 46.82 -2.85
N LEU A 137 -8.78 47.46 -3.98
CA LEU A 137 -9.48 46.80 -5.09
C LEU A 137 -8.65 45.67 -5.74
N GLN A 138 -7.32 45.84 -5.86
CA GLN A 138 -6.45 44.80 -6.42
C GLN A 138 -6.22 43.64 -5.44
N ALA A 139 -6.03 43.94 -4.15
CA ALA A 139 -5.95 42.94 -3.08
C ALA A 139 -7.29 42.22 -2.85
N ASN A 140 -8.43 42.93 -3.01
CA ASN A 140 -9.76 42.34 -2.94
C ASN A 140 -10.10 41.52 -4.18
N SER A 141 -9.58 41.82 -5.38
CA SER A 141 -9.82 40.97 -6.57
C SER A 141 -9.16 39.59 -6.48
N GLN A 142 -7.93 39.50 -5.94
CA GLN A 142 -7.26 38.22 -5.74
C GLN A 142 -7.83 37.43 -4.54
N LYS A 143 -8.23 38.11 -3.46
CA LYS A 143 -8.94 37.46 -2.34
C LYS A 143 -10.39 37.10 -2.68
N SER A 144 -11.07 37.85 -3.55
CA SER A 144 -12.46 37.54 -3.94
C SER A 144 -12.52 36.32 -4.85
N ASP A 145 -11.56 36.14 -5.75
CA ASP A 145 -11.55 35.00 -6.67
C ASP A 145 -11.17 33.69 -5.93
N GLU A 146 -10.21 33.73 -5.01
CA GLU A 146 -9.83 32.55 -4.22
C GLU A 146 -10.93 32.12 -3.24
N PHE A 147 -11.53 33.08 -2.53
CA PHE A 147 -12.67 32.82 -1.66
C PHE A 147 -13.87 32.27 -2.46
N TYR A 148 -14.11 32.80 -3.66
CA TYR A 148 -15.16 32.32 -4.56
C TYR A 148 -14.99 30.84 -4.94
N TRP A 149 -13.80 30.43 -5.37
CA TRP A 149 -13.55 29.02 -5.71
C TRP A 149 -13.56 28.10 -4.49
N GLN A 150 -13.14 28.60 -3.34
CA GLN A 150 -13.21 27.85 -2.08
C GLN A 150 -14.66 27.58 -1.65
N GLU A 151 -15.55 28.56 -1.80
CA GLU A 151 -17.00 28.37 -1.56
C GLU A 151 -17.61 27.39 -2.57
N ILE A 152 -17.23 27.46 -3.85
CA ILE A 152 -17.68 26.49 -4.86
C ILE A 152 -17.25 25.07 -4.50
N CYS A 153 -15.96 24.86 -4.17
CA CYS A 153 -15.46 23.54 -3.78
C CYS A 153 -16.16 23.05 -2.51
N ARG A 154 -16.39 23.94 -1.53
CA ARG A 154 -17.14 23.61 -0.32
C ARG A 154 -18.57 23.19 -0.64
N ALA A 155 -19.30 23.94 -1.47
CA ALA A 155 -20.67 23.61 -1.86
C ALA A 155 -20.76 22.27 -2.60
N MET A 156 -19.80 21.99 -3.49
CA MET A 156 -19.73 20.70 -4.17
C MET A 156 -19.40 19.55 -3.21
N LEU A 157 -18.49 19.76 -2.25
CA LEU A 157 -18.13 18.75 -1.25
C LEU A 157 -19.22 18.50 -0.19
N GLN A 158 -20.06 19.48 0.12
CA GLN A 158 -21.20 19.28 1.03
C GLN A 158 -22.15 18.17 0.55
N LYS A 159 -22.26 17.96 -0.77
CA LYS A 159 -23.02 16.84 -1.36
C LYS A 159 -22.47 15.47 -0.95
N HIS A 160 -21.20 15.40 -0.58
CA HIS A 160 -20.48 14.19 -0.14
C HIS A 160 -20.27 14.12 1.38
N LYS A 161 -20.93 14.99 2.17
CA LYS A 161 -20.85 14.96 3.64
C LYS A 161 -21.60 13.77 4.27
N ARG A 162 -22.62 13.28 3.56
CA ARG A 162 -23.32 12.04 3.93
C ARG A 162 -22.46 10.84 3.57
N LEU A 163 -22.39 9.87 4.48
CA LEU A 163 -21.68 8.62 4.24
C LEU A 163 -22.40 7.79 3.19
N THR A 164 -21.64 7.14 2.31
CA THR A 164 -22.16 6.13 1.37
C THR A 164 -22.83 4.98 2.14
N THR A 165 -22.33 4.64 3.32
CA THR A 165 -22.95 3.65 4.22
C THR A 165 -24.32 4.06 4.77
N ASN A 166 -24.68 5.35 4.79
CA ASN A 166 -26.01 5.77 5.25
C ASN A 166 -27.11 5.38 4.29
N GLU A 167 -26.83 5.52 3.00
CA GLU A 167 -27.72 5.05 1.96
C GLU A 167 -27.72 3.53 1.86
N LEU A 168 -26.96 2.82 2.72
CA LEU A 168 -26.71 1.38 2.75
C LEU A 168 -27.06 0.67 4.08
N LEU A 169 -27.33 1.38 5.18
CA LEU A 169 -27.45 0.74 6.51
C LEU A 169 -28.52 1.35 7.43
N PHE A 170 -29.06 2.53 7.12
CA PHE A 170 -29.96 3.26 8.01
C PHE A 170 -31.22 3.72 7.27
N ALA A 171 -32.34 3.03 7.55
CA ALA A 171 -33.63 3.21 6.89
C ALA A 171 -34.32 4.54 7.22
N ASP A 172 -34.22 4.96 8.48
CA ASP A 172 -34.81 6.20 8.97
C ASP A 172 -33.91 7.39 8.61
N ASP A 173 -34.47 8.45 8.05
CA ASP A 173 -33.73 9.71 7.82
C ASP A 173 -33.13 10.25 9.14
N ASP A 174 -33.79 9.97 10.27
CA ASP A 174 -33.33 10.32 11.60
C ASP A 174 -32.14 9.45 12.09
N MET A 175 -31.79 8.36 11.39
CA MET A 175 -30.70 7.43 11.71
C MET A 175 -29.48 7.57 10.79
N LYS A 176 -29.49 8.53 9.87
CA LYS A 176 -28.33 8.82 9.01
C LYS A 176 -27.28 9.61 9.79
N PHE A 177 -26.00 9.25 9.58
CA PHE A 177 -24.87 9.87 10.27
C PHE A 177 -24.10 10.81 9.34
N GLU A 178 -23.78 12.03 9.77
CA GLU A 178 -22.74 12.78 9.07
C GLU A 178 -21.36 12.14 9.33
N LEU A 179 -20.40 12.37 8.43
CA LEU A 179 -19.04 11.83 8.54
C LEU A 179 -18.45 12.04 9.95
N GLU A 180 -18.56 13.24 10.50
CA GLU A 180 -17.98 13.59 11.79
C GLU A 180 -18.60 12.83 12.99
N GLU A 181 -19.80 12.28 12.82
CA GLU A 181 -20.58 11.68 13.89
C GLU A 181 -20.16 10.23 14.18
N ILE A 182 -19.69 9.52 13.15
CA ILE A 182 -19.40 8.08 13.20
C ILE A 182 -17.95 7.75 12.79
N HIS A 183 -17.23 8.67 12.14
CA HIS A 183 -15.85 8.43 11.68
C HIS A 183 -14.88 8.16 12.83
N VAL A 184 -14.37 6.93 12.89
CA VAL A 184 -13.25 6.54 13.74
C VAL A 184 -11.98 6.49 12.87
N PRO A 185 -10.93 7.25 13.21
CA PRO A 185 -9.72 7.34 12.39
C PRO A 185 -8.98 6.00 12.23
N LEU A 186 -8.67 5.61 11.00
CA LEU A 186 -7.87 4.41 10.71
C LEU A 186 -6.38 4.75 10.56
N ALA A 187 -5.52 3.85 11.05
CA ALA A 187 -4.08 3.92 10.79
C ALA A 187 -3.78 3.49 9.35
N LEU A 188 -2.68 3.99 8.80
CA LEU A 188 -2.22 3.68 7.45
C LEU A 188 -0.79 3.16 7.49
N VAL A 189 -0.43 2.29 6.55
CA VAL A 189 0.93 1.79 6.39
C VAL A 189 1.43 2.10 4.98
N GLU A 190 2.61 2.72 4.90
CA GLU A 190 3.31 2.92 3.62
C GLU A 190 3.96 1.62 3.15
N ARG A 191 3.73 1.26 1.89
CA ARG A 191 4.24 0.02 1.27
C ARG A 191 5.26 0.29 0.16
N ASN A 192 6.31 -0.54 0.10
CA ASN A 192 7.24 -0.64 -1.03
C ASN A 192 6.83 -1.76 -2.03
N LYS A 193 7.61 -1.95 -3.12
CA LYS A 193 7.41 -3.05 -4.10
C LYS A 193 7.24 -4.39 -3.36
N PRO A 194 6.38 -5.30 -3.87
CA PRO A 194 6.20 -6.61 -3.24
C PRO A 194 7.55 -7.32 -3.19
N ASN A 195 7.91 -7.85 -2.01
CA ASN A 195 8.98 -8.84 -1.95
C ASN A 195 8.53 -10.03 -2.80
N LYS A 196 9.27 -10.36 -3.87
CA LYS A 196 9.31 -11.74 -4.39
C LYS A 196 10.03 -12.59 -3.35
N CYS A 197 9.38 -12.81 -2.22
CA CYS A 197 9.72 -13.80 -1.21
C CYS A 197 8.62 -13.80 -0.16
N SER A 198 7.82 -14.85 -0.18
CA SER A 198 7.01 -15.31 0.94
C SER A 198 7.88 -15.32 2.19
N LYS A 199 7.56 -14.50 3.19
CA LYS A 199 7.84 -14.94 4.55
C LYS A 199 6.90 -16.13 4.78
N ASP A 200 7.42 -17.21 5.34
CA ASP A 200 6.65 -18.38 5.72
C ASP A 200 5.56 -17.96 6.73
N ILE A 201 4.37 -17.60 6.22
CA ILE A 201 3.19 -17.41 7.03
C ILE A 201 2.50 -18.76 7.09
N SER A 202 2.34 -19.25 8.31
CA SER A 202 1.83 -20.58 8.57
C SER A 202 0.29 -20.62 8.31
N PRO A 203 -0.27 -21.73 7.77
CA PRO A 203 -1.70 -21.91 7.44
C PRO A 203 -2.71 -21.60 8.56
N GLU A 204 -2.20 -21.47 9.78
CA GLU A 204 -2.90 -21.32 11.03
C GLU A 204 -3.13 -19.86 11.41
N GLN A 205 -2.75 -18.85 10.62
CA GLN A 205 -2.99 -17.43 10.94
C GLN A 205 -4.35 -16.88 10.45
N GLY A 206 -5.31 -17.75 10.11
CA GLY A 206 -6.67 -17.33 9.73
C GLY A 206 -6.70 -16.25 8.65
N SER A 207 -7.49 -15.19 8.84
CA SER A 207 -7.62 -14.05 7.92
C SER A 207 -6.32 -13.26 7.67
N GLN A 208 -5.26 -13.46 8.47
CA GLN A 208 -3.94 -12.85 8.23
C GLN A 208 -3.17 -13.51 7.08
N LEU A 209 -3.57 -14.70 6.60
CA LEU A 209 -3.04 -15.27 5.35
C LEU A 209 -3.39 -14.43 4.12
N TYR A 210 -4.46 -13.63 4.21
CA TYR A 210 -4.86 -12.65 3.20
C TYR A 210 -4.33 -11.25 3.50
N GLU A 211 -3.51 -11.07 4.54
CA GLU A 211 -2.65 -9.92 4.74
C GLU A 211 -1.25 -10.34 4.30
N PRO A 212 -0.85 -10.10 3.04
CA PRO A 212 0.45 -10.55 2.60
C PRO A 212 1.53 -9.91 3.48
N SER A 213 2.58 -10.67 3.83
CA SER A 213 3.68 -10.16 4.65
C SER A 213 4.46 -9.11 3.86
N TYR A 214 4.08 -7.85 3.99
CA TYR A 214 4.80 -6.73 3.43
C TYR A 214 5.85 -6.22 4.42
N GLU A 215 6.92 -5.64 3.92
CA GLU A 215 7.76 -4.77 4.74
C GLU A 215 6.96 -3.49 5.02
N GLU A 216 6.47 -3.36 6.26
CA GLU A 216 5.97 -2.08 6.76
C GLU A 216 7.15 -1.10 6.78
N LYS A 217 7.22 -0.22 5.78
CA LYS A 217 8.26 0.81 5.76
C LYS A 217 8.04 1.79 6.90
N GLN A 218 6.79 2.23 7.04
CA GLN A 218 6.38 3.14 8.09
C GLN A 218 4.87 3.06 8.34
N ARG A 219 4.50 2.97 9.62
CA ARG A 219 3.11 3.10 10.09
C ARG A 219 2.82 4.56 10.43
N PHE A 220 1.67 5.03 9.97
CA PHE A 220 1.14 6.36 10.24
C PHE A 220 -0.19 6.25 10.98
N GLU A 221 -0.25 6.82 12.18
CA GLU A 221 -1.53 7.14 12.79
C GLU A 221 -2.23 8.25 12.00
N HIS A 222 -3.56 8.26 11.96
CA HIS A 222 -4.35 9.12 11.07
C HIS A 222 -3.94 10.61 11.11
N GLN A 223 -3.76 11.19 12.30
CA GLN A 223 -3.33 12.59 12.42
C GLN A 223 -1.89 12.82 11.91
N ALA A 224 -1.01 11.85 12.08
CA ALA A 224 0.36 11.94 11.57
C ALA A 224 0.35 11.90 10.06
N PHE A 225 -0.47 11.03 9.44
CA PHE A 225 -0.66 10.99 7.99
C PHE A 225 -1.13 12.34 7.43
N LEU A 226 -2.19 12.92 8.01
CA LEU A 226 -2.70 14.23 7.56
C LEU A 226 -1.62 15.32 7.68
N LYS A 227 -0.94 15.44 8.83
CA LYS A 227 0.07 16.48 9.02
C LYS A 227 1.30 16.28 8.14
N GLN A 228 1.91 15.10 8.18
CA GLN A 228 3.19 14.84 7.53
C GLN A 228 3.03 14.68 6.01
N ILE A 229 2.08 13.86 5.56
CA ILE A 229 1.95 13.53 4.13
C ILE A 229 1.12 14.60 3.41
N ILE A 230 -0.06 14.95 3.93
CA ILE A 230 -0.99 15.86 3.22
C ILE A 230 -0.57 17.33 3.33
N ARG A 231 -0.24 17.84 4.54
CA ARG A 231 0.14 19.25 4.74
C ARG A 231 1.63 19.50 4.47
N ASP A 232 2.50 18.76 5.14
CA ASP A 232 3.95 19.02 5.12
C ASP A 232 4.62 18.45 3.86
N GLY A 233 3.92 17.58 3.10
CA GLY A 233 4.42 17.02 1.85
C GLY A 233 5.67 16.18 2.07
N VAL A 234 5.70 15.37 3.14
CA VAL A 234 6.79 14.42 3.42
C VAL A 234 6.59 13.19 2.54
N GLY A 235 7.63 12.76 1.84
CA GLY A 235 7.58 11.59 0.96
C GLY A 235 8.33 11.80 -0.37
N LYS A 236 8.42 10.74 -1.16
CA LYS A 236 9.08 10.74 -2.49
C LYS A 236 8.43 11.74 -3.45
N THR A 237 7.12 11.92 -3.35
CA THR A 237 6.33 12.78 -4.26
C THR A 237 5.99 14.13 -3.67
N GLN A 238 6.50 14.41 -2.47
CA GLN A 238 6.14 15.59 -1.69
C GLN A 238 4.62 15.75 -1.50
N GLY A 239 3.89 14.63 -1.38
CA GLY A 239 2.44 14.60 -1.24
C GLY A 239 1.65 14.92 -2.51
N HIS A 240 2.25 14.88 -3.71
CA HIS A 240 1.57 15.18 -4.97
C HIS A 240 0.85 13.98 -5.59
N ARG A 241 1.26 12.75 -5.27
CA ARG A 241 0.72 11.51 -5.86
C ARG A 241 0.55 10.46 -4.78
N ILE A 242 -0.68 10.33 -4.27
CA ILE A 242 -1.01 9.48 -3.12
C ILE A 242 -2.06 8.45 -3.54
N ALA A 243 -1.80 7.18 -3.26
CA ALA A 243 -2.73 6.08 -3.47
C ALA A 243 -3.13 5.45 -2.13
N LEU A 244 -4.42 5.48 -1.82
CA LEU A 244 -5.05 4.82 -0.69
C LEU A 244 -5.58 3.45 -1.13
N ILE A 245 -4.92 2.39 -0.68
CA ILE A 245 -5.25 1.01 -1.05
C ILE A 245 -5.79 0.22 0.15
N GLY A 246 -6.48 -0.88 -0.13
CA GLY A 246 -6.99 -1.76 0.93
C GLY A 246 -8.14 -2.63 0.45
N GLU A 247 -8.54 -3.56 1.31
CA GLU A 247 -9.67 -4.45 1.08
C GLU A 247 -10.97 -3.66 0.87
N PRO A 248 -11.97 -4.24 0.20
CA PRO A 248 -13.32 -3.69 0.21
C PRO A 248 -13.83 -3.50 1.65
N GLY A 249 -14.67 -2.48 1.85
CA GLY A 249 -15.16 -2.12 3.18
C GLY A 249 -14.13 -1.55 4.16
N ALA A 250 -12.84 -1.43 3.79
CA ALA A 250 -11.77 -0.91 4.65
C ALA A 250 -11.85 0.61 4.95
N GLY A 251 -12.88 1.31 4.48
CA GLY A 251 -13.07 2.74 4.75
C GLY A 251 -12.29 3.69 3.84
N LYS A 252 -11.82 3.25 2.66
CA LYS A 252 -11.04 4.08 1.71
C LYS A 252 -11.77 5.35 1.29
N THR A 253 -13.03 5.22 0.84
CA THR A 253 -13.89 6.36 0.48
C THR A 253 -14.08 7.30 1.67
N THR A 254 -14.34 6.76 2.87
CA THR A 254 -14.48 7.56 4.09
C THR A 254 -13.20 8.32 4.44
N GLN A 255 -12.03 7.70 4.30
CA GLN A 255 -10.74 8.34 4.50
C GLN A 255 -10.48 9.44 3.44
N LEU A 256 -10.85 9.22 2.18
CA LEU A 256 -10.76 10.22 1.12
C LEU A 256 -11.66 11.43 1.43
N GLN A 257 -12.88 11.19 1.94
CA GLN A 257 -13.80 12.25 2.40
C GLN A 257 -13.19 13.05 3.55
N THR A 258 -12.61 12.37 4.55
CA THR A 258 -11.92 13.03 5.67
C THR A 258 -10.77 13.91 5.19
N ILE A 259 -9.98 13.45 4.23
CA ILE A 259 -8.90 14.24 3.61
C ILE A 259 -9.48 15.48 2.89
N ALA A 260 -10.59 15.32 2.15
CA ALA A 260 -11.24 16.41 1.43
C ALA A 260 -11.64 17.57 2.35
N PHE A 261 -12.37 17.26 3.42
CA PHE A 261 -12.78 18.25 4.41
C PHE A 261 -11.60 18.82 5.17
N TRP A 262 -10.59 18.02 5.46
CA TRP A 262 -9.38 18.50 6.13
C TRP A 262 -8.60 19.51 5.29
N ILE A 263 -8.45 19.27 3.98
CA ILE A 263 -7.83 20.21 3.03
C ILE A 263 -8.58 21.55 3.02
N LEU A 264 -9.91 21.52 2.91
CA LEU A 264 -10.74 22.73 2.94
C LEU A 264 -10.63 23.49 4.26
N ASN A 265 -10.78 22.78 5.39
CA ASN A 265 -10.86 23.39 6.72
C ASN A 265 -9.52 23.99 7.17
N ASN A 266 -8.40 23.46 6.68
CA ASN A 266 -7.05 23.98 6.98
C ASN A 266 -6.51 24.90 5.88
N ASN A 267 -7.32 25.24 4.87
CA ASN A 267 -6.96 26.12 3.76
C ASN A 267 -5.70 25.68 3.00
N LEU A 268 -5.55 24.36 2.80
CA LEU A 268 -4.37 23.77 2.15
C LEU A 268 -4.49 23.77 0.61
N GLY A 269 -5.69 23.95 0.08
CA GLY A 269 -5.97 24.00 -1.34
C GLY A 269 -7.46 23.86 -1.65
N LEU A 270 -7.76 23.60 -2.92
CA LEU A 270 -9.09 23.46 -3.48
C LEU A 270 -9.35 22.00 -3.89
N PRO A 271 -10.03 21.20 -3.06
CA PRO A 271 -10.32 19.81 -3.36
C PRO A 271 -11.54 19.64 -4.26
N ILE A 272 -11.36 18.84 -5.31
CA ILE A 272 -12.37 18.39 -6.24
C ILE A 272 -12.53 16.88 -6.07
N TRP A 273 -13.74 16.47 -5.70
CA TRP A 273 -14.12 15.06 -5.65
C TRP A 273 -14.58 14.56 -7.02
N ILE A 274 -14.07 13.41 -7.44
CA ILE A 274 -14.47 12.69 -8.66
C ILE A 274 -14.67 11.23 -8.29
N SER A 275 -15.91 10.74 -8.38
CA SER A 275 -16.15 9.30 -8.45
C SER A 275 -15.70 8.82 -9.83
N LEU A 276 -14.72 7.92 -9.89
CA LEU A 276 -14.16 7.49 -11.17
C LEU A 276 -15.14 6.63 -11.98
N ALA A 277 -16.16 6.05 -11.33
CA ALA A 277 -17.29 5.43 -12.00
C ALA A 277 -18.09 6.43 -12.87
N ASP A 278 -18.15 7.71 -12.47
CA ASP A 278 -18.93 8.75 -13.15
C ASP A 278 -18.25 9.28 -14.42
N LEU A 279 -16.98 8.92 -14.68
CA LEU A 279 -16.28 9.33 -15.90
C LEU A 279 -16.98 8.79 -17.16
N GLN A 280 -17.62 7.62 -17.08
CA GLN A 280 -18.37 7.00 -18.19
C GLN A 280 -17.59 6.98 -19.53
N GLY A 281 -16.26 6.77 -19.46
CA GLY A 281 -15.37 6.74 -20.63
C GLY A 281 -14.87 8.11 -21.13
N LYS A 282 -15.18 9.21 -20.43
CA LYS A 282 -14.57 10.54 -20.66
C LYS A 282 -13.20 10.64 -19.99
N SER A 283 -12.35 11.52 -20.52
CA SER A 283 -11.11 11.90 -19.84
C SER A 283 -11.40 12.72 -18.58
N VAL A 284 -10.48 12.72 -17.61
CA VAL A 284 -10.55 13.58 -16.42
C VAL A 284 -10.68 15.06 -16.81
N GLU A 285 -9.94 15.52 -17.84
CA GLU A 285 -10.03 16.90 -18.32
C GLU A 285 -11.44 17.24 -18.85
N ASP A 286 -12.00 16.37 -19.69
CA ASP A 286 -13.35 16.57 -20.25
C ASP A 286 -14.42 16.53 -19.16
N TYR A 287 -14.30 15.61 -18.20
CA TYR A 287 -15.24 15.52 -17.08
C TYR A 287 -15.18 16.79 -16.22
N LEU A 288 -13.98 17.29 -15.93
CA LEU A 288 -13.80 18.52 -15.17
C LEU A 288 -14.49 19.71 -15.82
N LEU A 289 -14.32 19.91 -17.14
CA LEU A 289 -14.89 21.06 -17.85
C LEU A 289 -16.38 20.91 -18.14
N GLN A 290 -16.80 19.76 -18.67
CA GLN A 290 -18.14 19.58 -19.22
C GLN A 290 -19.18 19.15 -18.18
N ASN A 291 -18.74 18.46 -17.13
CA ASN A 291 -19.61 17.91 -16.09
C ASN A 291 -19.42 18.66 -14.77
N TRP A 292 -18.22 18.59 -14.19
CA TRP A 292 -17.97 19.11 -12.86
C TRP A 292 -18.11 20.63 -12.81
N LEU A 293 -17.40 21.38 -13.65
CA LEU A 293 -17.41 22.84 -13.68
C LEU A 293 -18.78 23.40 -14.05
N LYS A 294 -19.44 22.76 -15.01
CA LYS A 294 -20.83 23.08 -15.39
C LYS A 294 -21.79 22.96 -14.20
N ASN A 295 -21.70 21.86 -13.45
CA ASN A 295 -22.53 21.63 -12.28
C ASN A 295 -22.16 22.55 -11.11
N ALA A 296 -20.87 22.85 -10.94
CA ALA A 296 -20.35 23.69 -9.87
C ALA A 296 -20.77 25.17 -10.04
N LEU A 297 -20.88 25.64 -11.28
CA LEU A 297 -21.35 26.98 -11.62
C LEU A 297 -22.87 27.07 -11.82
N GLU A 298 -23.57 25.93 -11.84
CA GLU A 298 -25.02 25.82 -12.12
C GLU A 298 -25.43 26.50 -13.45
N VAL A 299 -24.60 26.37 -14.48
CA VAL A 299 -24.84 26.98 -15.80
C VAL A 299 -25.20 25.97 -16.87
N VAL A 300 -25.98 26.40 -17.86
CA VAL A 300 -26.32 25.55 -19.02
C VAL A 300 -25.10 25.30 -19.91
N ARG A 301 -24.24 26.32 -20.07
CA ARG A 301 -23.00 26.28 -20.85
C ARG A 301 -21.92 27.11 -20.17
N VAL A 302 -20.74 26.53 -20.01
CA VAL A 302 -19.55 27.21 -19.47
C VAL A 302 -18.95 28.11 -20.56
N LYS A 303 -18.52 29.33 -20.19
CA LYS A 303 -17.84 30.26 -21.10
C LYS A 303 -16.33 30.01 -21.10
N GLU A 304 -15.67 30.30 -22.21
CA GLU A 304 -14.21 30.14 -22.37
C GLU A 304 -13.39 30.91 -21.31
N GLU A 305 -13.85 32.09 -20.90
CA GLU A 305 -13.23 32.86 -19.80
C GLU A 305 -13.26 32.10 -18.46
N GLN A 306 -14.32 31.35 -18.19
CA GLN A 306 -14.49 30.56 -16.97
C GLN A 306 -13.63 29.29 -17.00
N GLU A 307 -13.53 28.64 -18.16
CA GLU A 307 -12.65 27.49 -18.37
C GLU A 307 -11.18 27.88 -18.19
N ASN A 308 -10.77 29.01 -18.76
CA ASN A 308 -9.41 29.54 -18.59
C ASN A 308 -9.11 29.92 -17.14
N ALA A 309 -10.05 30.60 -16.46
CA ALA A 309 -9.90 30.94 -15.05
C ALA A 309 -9.79 29.67 -14.17
N PHE A 310 -10.56 28.63 -14.48
CA PHE A 310 -10.50 27.35 -13.79
C PHE A 310 -9.18 26.61 -14.05
N ALA A 311 -8.71 26.55 -15.30
CA ALA A 311 -7.44 25.93 -15.66
C ALA A 311 -6.23 26.64 -15.04
N ASP A 312 -6.29 27.96 -14.86
CA ASP A 312 -5.22 28.73 -14.20
C ASP A 312 -5.07 28.38 -12.71
N LEU A 313 -6.11 27.87 -12.03
CA LEU A 313 -6.00 27.37 -10.66
C LEU A 313 -5.07 26.15 -10.55
N PHE A 314 -5.08 25.28 -11.57
CA PHE A 314 -4.20 24.11 -11.61
C PHE A 314 -2.75 24.51 -11.80
N LYS A 315 -2.47 25.55 -12.61
CA LYS A 315 -1.10 26.07 -12.83
C LYS A 315 -0.45 26.62 -11.55
N ASN A 316 -1.26 27.06 -10.59
CA ASN A 316 -0.79 27.62 -9.32
C ASN A 316 -0.57 26.57 -8.21
N ASN A 317 -0.62 25.27 -8.52
CA ASN A 317 -0.44 24.14 -7.57
C ASN A 317 -1.40 24.17 -6.36
N ARG A 318 -2.60 24.77 -6.51
CA ARG A 318 -3.61 24.88 -5.44
C ARG A 318 -4.67 23.77 -5.49
N MET A 319 -4.77 23.06 -6.60
CA MET A 319 -5.85 22.09 -6.85
C MET A 319 -5.51 20.70 -6.31
N TRP A 320 -6.49 20.08 -5.67
CA TRP A 320 -6.45 18.68 -5.25
C TRP A 320 -7.52 17.90 -6.01
N LEU A 321 -7.11 16.83 -6.70
CA LEU A 321 -8.01 15.86 -7.30
C LEU A 321 -8.14 14.66 -6.37
N LEU A 322 -9.35 14.41 -5.89
CA LEU A 322 -9.72 13.29 -5.04
C LEU A 322 -10.49 12.30 -5.89
N LEU A 323 -9.79 11.27 -6.36
CA LEU A 323 -10.28 10.29 -7.31
C LEU A 323 -10.72 9.05 -6.53
N ASP A 324 -12.03 8.81 -6.44
CA ASP A 324 -12.58 7.69 -5.69
C ASP A 324 -12.84 6.48 -6.59
N ALA A 325 -12.51 5.30 -6.07
CA ALA A 325 -12.76 3.97 -6.61
C ALA A 325 -12.20 3.74 -8.03
N ALA A 326 -10.87 3.73 -8.15
CA ALA A 326 -10.19 3.40 -9.42
C ALA A 326 -10.60 2.04 -9.97
N ASP A 327 -10.88 1.09 -9.08
CA ASP A 327 -11.36 -0.24 -9.42
C ASP A 327 -12.79 -0.26 -10.00
N GLU A 328 -13.54 0.83 -9.89
CA GLU A 328 -14.91 0.99 -10.43
C GLU A 328 -14.94 1.70 -11.80
N MET A 329 -13.78 2.00 -12.39
CA MET A 329 -13.68 2.59 -13.72
C MET A 329 -14.07 1.62 -14.83
N SER A 330 -14.76 2.18 -15.83
CA SER A 330 -15.09 1.60 -17.14
C SER A 330 -13.87 1.32 -18.05
N SER A 331 -12.72 0.93 -17.49
CA SER A 331 -11.41 0.85 -18.15
C SER A 331 -10.77 -0.53 -18.06
N LEU A 332 -9.97 -0.83 -19.10
CA LEU A 332 -9.14 -2.02 -19.17
C LEU A 332 -7.99 -2.00 -18.15
N GLN A 333 -7.36 -0.84 -18.05
CA GLN A 333 -6.22 -0.61 -17.21
C GLN A 333 -6.45 0.71 -16.50
N PRO A 334 -7.34 0.73 -15.49
CA PRO A 334 -7.79 1.97 -14.86
C PRO A 334 -6.61 2.79 -14.35
N LEU A 335 -5.61 2.14 -13.76
CA LEU A 335 -4.42 2.79 -13.24
C LEU A 335 -3.53 3.38 -14.36
N THR A 336 -3.35 2.66 -15.46
CA THR A 336 -2.60 3.15 -16.63
C THR A 336 -3.32 4.31 -17.31
N GLU A 337 -4.64 4.22 -17.44
CA GLU A 337 -5.45 5.27 -18.04
C GLU A 337 -5.44 6.54 -17.19
N ILE A 338 -5.59 6.45 -15.87
CA ILE A 338 -5.43 7.59 -14.96
C ILE A 338 -4.03 8.20 -15.13
N SER A 339 -2.98 7.37 -15.17
CA SER A 339 -1.60 7.83 -15.37
C SER A 339 -1.45 8.67 -16.64
N GLN A 340 -2.02 8.21 -17.76
CA GLN A 340 -1.99 8.92 -19.05
C GLN A 340 -2.84 10.19 -19.06
N GLN A 341 -3.93 10.22 -18.28
CA GLN A 341 -4.85 11.35 -18.20
C GLN A 341 -4.38 12.47 -17.26
N LEU A 342 -3.48 12.18 -16.31
CA LEU A 342 -2.88 13.18 -15.43
C LEU A 342 -1.77 14.00 -16.11
N THR A 343 -2.01 14.44 -17.34
CA THR A 343 -1.09 15.22 -18.18
C THR A 343 -1.65 16.64 -18.41
N GLY A 344 -1.16 17.37 -19.43
CA GLY A 344 -1.73 18.68 -19.78
C GLY A 344 -1.71 19.72 -18.66
N TRP A 345 -2.85 20.40 -18.46
CA TRP A 345 -3.02 21.43 -17.42
C TRP A 345 -3.39 20.81 -16.06
N VAL A 346 -3.93 19.59 -16.04
CA VAL A 346 -4.29 18.88 -14.80
C VAL A 346 -3.09 18.26 -14.08
N LYS A 347 -1.96 18.08 -14.77
CA LYS A 347 -0.72 17.47 -14.20
C LYS A 347 -0.24 18.13 -12.90
N ASN A 348 -0.49 19.42 -12.73
CA ASN A 348 -0.02 20.21 -11.59
C ASN A 348 -0.92 20.07 -10.34
N ALA A 349 -2.06 19.38 -10.44
CA ALA A 349 -2.88 19.07 -9.27
C ALA A 349 -2.16 18.06 -8.37
N ARG A 350 -2.38 18.17 -7.05
CA ARG A 350 -2.10 17.07 -6.12
C ARG A 350 -3.21 16.03 -6.25
N VAL A 351 -2.86 14.76 -6.28
CA VAL A 351 -3.83 13.68 -6.54
C VAL A 351 -3.84 12.71 -5.36
N VAL A 352 -5.03 12.42 -4.85
CA VAL A 352 -5.28 11.33 -3.92
C VAL A 352 -6.27 10.38 -4.58
N LEU A 353 -5.86 9.13 -4.76
CA LEU A 353 -6.62 8.08 -5.45
C LEU A 353 -6.98 6.97 -4.47
N THR A 354 -8.18 6.40 -4.54
CA THR A 354 -8.52 5.15 -3.83
C THR A 354 -8.61 3.97 -4.80
N CYS A 355 -8.13 2.79 -4.37
CA CYS A 355 -8.18 1.58 -5.19
C CYS A 355 -8.23 0.31 -4.31
N ARG A 356 -8.87 -0.76 -4.79
CA ARG A 356 -8.72 -2.09 -4.18
C ARG A 356 -7.29 -2.61 -4.28
N LEU A 357 -6.90 -3.41 -3.28
CA LEU A 357 -5.53 -3.92 -3.17
C LEU A 357 -5.15 -4.84 -4.34
N ASN A 358 -5.99 -5.83 -4.65
CA ASN A 358 -5.76 -6.77 -5.75
C ASN A 358 -5.67 -6.10 -7.14
N VAL A 359 -6.51 -5.08 -7.41
CA VAL A 359 -6.47 -4.31 -8.66
C VAL A 359 -5.17 -3.52 -8.79
N TRP A 360 -4.67 -3.01 -7.67
CA TRP A 360 -3.40 -2.32 -7.60
C TRP A 360 -2.20 -3.25 -7.82
N GLU A 361 -2.22 -4.41 -7.19
CA GLU A 361 -1.16 -5.42 -7.30
C GLU A 361 -1.05 -6.00 -8.72
N ALA A 362 -2.19 -6.25 -9.38
CA ALA A 362 -2.24 -6.73 -10.76
C ALA A 362 -1.57 -5.79 -11.77
N ASN A 363 -1.45 -4.48 -11.46
CA ASN A 363 -0.95 -3.45 -12.35
C ASN A 363 0.24 -2.66 -11.75
N GLY A 364 1.07 -3.32 -10.94
CA GLY A 364 2.05 -2.68 -10.04
C GLY A 364 3.09 -1.72 -10.66
N GLY A 365 3.19 -1.63 -11.99
CA GLY A 365 4.05 -0.70 -12.73
C GLY A 365 3.35 0.53 -13.35
N ALA A 366 2.01 0.63 -13.35
CA ALA A 366 1.29 1.69 -14.06
C ALA A 366 1.37 3.07 -13.37
N LEU A 367 1.50 3.08 -12.04
CA LEU A 367 1.55 4.27 -11.19
C LEU A 367 2.80 4.23 -10.28
N GLU A 368 3.99 4.03 -10.86
CA GLU A 368 5.26 4.05 -10.09
C GLU A 368 5.54 5.39 -9.41
N GLU A 369 4.93 6.47 -9.90
CA GLU A 369 5.01 7.81 -9.31
C GLU A 369 4.13 7.96 -8.06
N PHE A 370 3.21 7.03 -7.75
CA PHE A 370 2.34 7.15 -6.59
C PHE A 370 2.94 6.51 -5.34
N GLU A 371 2.86 7.23 -4.22
CA GLU A 371 3.13 6.69 -2.89
C GLU A 371 1.92 5.91 -2.37
N LYS A 372 2.17 4.67 -1.93
CA LYS A 372 1.14 3.67 -1.64
C LYS A 372 0.91 3.59 -0.14
N TYR A 373 -0.30 3.89 0.30
CA TYR A 373 -0.71 3.80 1.70
C TYR A 373 -1.89 2.85 1.83
N GLN A 374 -1.71 1.76 2.57
CA GLN A 374 -2.78 0.82 2.86
C GLN A 374 -3.51 1.24 4.13
N LEU A 375 -4.85 1.26 4.11
CA LEU A 375 -5.65 1.40 5.33
C LEU A 375 -5.63 0.11 6.13
N LEU A 376 -5.41 0.22 7.44
CA LEU A 376 -5.50 -0.89 8.38
C LEU A 376 -6.95 -1.08 8.86
N ASN A 377 -7.24 -2.27 9.39
CA ASN A 377 -8.48 -2.55 10.11
C ASN A 377 -8.53 -1.78 11.45
N PHE A 378 -9.72 -1.70 12.06
CA PHE A 378 -9.87 -1.12 13.40
C PHE A 378 -9.01 -1.86 14.43
N ALA A 379 -8.29 -1.11 15.25
CA ALA A 379 -7.62 -1.63 16.42
C ALA A 379 -8.64 -2.10 17.46
N TYR A 380 -8.48 -3.34 17.90
CA TYR A 380 -9.31 -3.93 18.95
C TYR A 380 -8.57 -3.85 20.30
N PRO A 381 -9.24 -3.50 21.41
CA PRO A 381 -10.68 -3.20 21.54
C PRO A 381 -11.08 -1.74 21.22
N GLN A 382 -10.15 -0.79 21.28
CA GLN A 382 -10.48 0.62 21.49
C GLN A 382 -11.29 1.25 20.36
N GLN A 383 -10.88 1.07 19.10
CA GLN A 383 -11.54 1.72 17.96
C GLN A 383 -12.88 1.07 17.63
N VAL A 384 -12.99 -0.25 17.82
CA VAL A 384 -14.25 -0.99 17.67
C VAL A 384 -15.27 -0.52 18.72
N GLN A 385 -14.86 -0.42 19.98
CA GLN A 385 -15.71 0.09 21.05
C GLN A 385 -16.14 1.54 20.79
N GLU A 386 -15.22 2.39 20.32
CA GLU A 386 -15.52 3.78 19.98
C GLU A 386 -16.55 3.88 18.84
N PHE A 387 -16.38 3.08 17.79
CA PHE A 387 -17.31 3.06 16.66
C PHE A 387 -18.71 2.61 17.09
N ILE A 388 -18.81 1.55 17.90
CA ILE A 388 -20.09 1.11 18.50
C ILE A 388 -20.68 2.24 19.35
N GLY A 389 -19.88 2.86 20.19
CA GLY A 389 -20.32 3.99 21.02
C GLY A 389 -20.92 5.13 20.19
N ARG A 390 -20.29 5.48 19.06
CA ARG A 390 -20.77 6.51 18.13
C ARG A 390 -22.04 6.11 17.39
N CYS A 391 -22.11 4.88 16.87
CA CYS A 391 -23.30 4.34 16.20
C CYS A 391 -24.56 4.40 17.07
N PHE A 392 -24.42 4.11 18.36
CA PHE A 392 -25.55 4.00 19.28
C PHE A 392 -25.75 5.26 20.15
N GLY A 393 -24.74 6.11 20.29
CA GLY A 393 -24.66 7.16 21.32
C GLY A 393 -25.77 8.21 21.26
N LYS A 394 -26.29 8.53 20.06
CA LYS A 394 -27.36 9.53 19.90
C LYS A 394 -28.74 9.06 20.33
N LYS A 395 -29.05 7.76 20.18
CA LYS A 395 -30.42 7.24 20.32
C LYS A 395 -30.55 6.12 21.33
N ASN A 396 -29.62 5.15 21.32
CA ASN A 396 -29.73 3.91 22.08
C ASN A 396 -28.39 3.50 22.73
N PRO A 397 -27.79 4.35 23.59
CA PRO A 397 -26.48 4.08 24.17
C PRO A 397 -26.45 2.76 24.97
N ASP A 398 -27.56 2.35 25.58
CA ASP A 398 -27.65 1.09 26.31
C ASP A 398 -27.62 -0.14 25.39
N LYS A 399 -28.21 -0.07 24.19
CA LYS A 399 -28.06 -1.15 23.19
C LYS A 399 -26.61 -1.27 22.73
N GLY A 400 -25.92 -0.15 22.52
CA GLY A 400 -24.49 -0.13 22.18
C GLY A 400 -23.62 -0.73 23.27
N LYS A 401 -23.88 -0.42 24.55
CA LYS A 401 -23.20 -1.06 25.69
C LYS A 401 -23.45 -2.56 25.75
N ARG A 402 -24.68 -3.02 25.49
CA ARG A 402 -25.02 -4.44 25.45
C ARG A 402 -24.30 -5.15 24.30
N LEU A 403 -24.30 -4.58 23.10
CA LEU A 403 -23.56 -5.10 21.95
C LEU A 403 -22.07 -5.25 22.31
N TRP A 404 -21.47 -4.20 22.88
CA TRP A 404 -20.08 -4.24 23.31
C TRP A 404 -19.82 -5.32 24.35
N ASN A 405 -20.66 -5.43 25.39
CA ASN A 405 -20.50 -6.42 26.44
C ASN A 405 -20.60 -7.86 25.92
N GLU A 406 -21.47 -8.11 24.94
CA GLU A 406 -21.57 -9.42 24.29
C GLU A 406 -20.39 -9.67 23.35
N LEU A 407 -20.06 -8.71 22.48
CA LEU A 407 -18.97 -8.82 21.51
C LEU A 407 -17.61 -8.99 22.19
N ASN A 408 -17.37 -8.34 23.33
CA ASN A 408 -16.08 -8.34 24.02
C ASN A 408 -15.86 -9.57 24.92
N LYS A 409 -16.77 -10.54 24.92
CA LYS A 409 -16.55 -11.82 25.60
C LYS A 409 -15.43 -12.61 24.90
N PRO A 410 -14.52 -13.27 25.62
CA PRO A 410 -13.45 -14.07 25.02
C PRO A 410 -13.94 -15.15 24.05
N GLU A 411 -15.15 -15.67 24.26
CA GLU A 411 -15.76 -16.68 23.37
C GLU A 411 -16.07 -16.13 21.97
N ARG A 412 -16.17 -14.80 21.81
CA ARG A 412 -16.57 -14.15 20.55
C ARG A 412 -15.39 -13.72 19.68
N GLN A 413 -14.18 -14.25 19.91
CA GLN A 413 -12.95 -13.84 19.20
C GLN A 413 -13.10 -13.82 17.67
N ARG A 414 -13.83 -14.79 17.10
CA ARG A 414 -14.09 -14.88 15.66
C ARG A 414 -14.86 -13.68 15.11
N ILE A 415 -15.94 -13.28 15.80
CA ILE A 415 -16.74 -12.12 15.42
C ILE A 415 -15.93 -10.85 15.67
N GLN A 416 -15.17 -10.79 16.77
CA GLN A 416 -14.25 -9.68 17.05
C GLN A 416 -13.28 -9.45 15.89
N ASP A 417 -12.67 -10.52 15.36
CA ASP A 417 -11.75 -10.43 14.22
C ASP A 417 -12.45 -9.96 12.94
N LEU A 418 -13.66 -10.46 12.69
CA LEU A 418 -14.44 -10.11 11.52
C LEU A 418 -14.83 -8.62 11.52
N VAL A 419 -15.26 -8.09 12.67
CA VAL A 419 -15.72 -6.69 12.80
C VAL A 419 -14.59 -5.68 13.01
N LYS A 420 -13.33 -6.08 12.92
CA LYS A 420 -12.24 -5.11 12.72
C LYS A 420 -12.37 -4.40 11.37
N ASN A 421 -13.03 -5.02 10.38
CA ASN A 421 -13.37 -4.36 9.12
C ASN A 421 -14.52 -3.35 9.33
N PRO A 422 -14.36 -2.07 8.95
CA PRO A 422 -15.34 -1.03 9.21
C PRO A 422 -16.75 -1.30 8.67
N LEU A 423 -16.86 -1.83 7.46
CA LEU A 423 -18.17 -2.15 6.87
C LEU A 423 -18.88 -3.25 7.66
N ARG A 424 -18.15 -4.31 8.04
CA ARG A 424 -18.74 -5.43 8.79
C ARG A 424 -19.17 -5.01 10.20
N LEU A 425 -18.42 -4.11 10.84
CA LEU A 425 -18.85 -3.52 12.11
C LEU A 425 -20.10 -2.67 11.96
N ALA A 426 -20.18 -1.88 10.88
CA ALA A 426 -21.35 -1.07 10.59
C ALA A 426 -22.60 -1.93 10.33
N LEU A 427 -22.46 -3.03 9.57
CA LEU A 427 -23.51 -4.03 9.36
C LEU A 427 -23.93 -4.70 10.68
N LEU A 428 -22.98 -5.04 11.55
CA LEU A 428 -23.29 -5.61 12.86
C LEU A 428 -24.05 -4.61 13.73
N CYS A 429 -23.61 -3.36 13.79
CA CYS A 429 -24.30 -2.30 14.53
C CYS A 429 -25.73 -2.09 14.01
N SER A 430 -25.93 -2.10 12.68
CA SER A 430 -27.26 -1.97 12.07
C SER A 430 -28.15 -3.17 12.43
N THR A 431 -27.66 -4.39 12.26
CA THR A 431 -28.41 -5.63 12.59
C THR A 431 -28.82 -5.68 14.06
N TRP A 432 -27.92 -5.30 14.97
CA TRP A 432 -28.18 -5.27 16.42
C TRP A 432 -29.20 -4.20 16.83
N GLN A 433 -29.41 -3.17 16.01
CA GLN A 433 -30.38 -2.14 16.29
C GLN A 433 -31.82 -2.71 16.31
N TYR A 434 -32.08 -3.71 15.46
CA TYR A 434 -33.39 -4.30 15.22
C TYR A 434 -33.57 -5.73 15.79
N SER A 435 -32.49 -6.40 16.23
CA SER A 435 -32.54 -7.72 16.87
C SER A 435 -32.29 -7.65 18.38
N ASP A 436 -33.12 -8.36 19.16
CA ASP A 436 -32.85 -8.68 20.57
C ASP A 436 -32.34 -10.12 20.76
N LYS A 437 -32.26 -10.90 19.67
CA LYS A 437 -31.58 -12.20 19.65
C LYS A 437 -30.07 -11.89 19.63
N GLY A 438 -29.32 -12.47 20.57
CA GLY A 438 -27.89 -12.20 20.77
C GLY A 438 -27.00 -12.43 19.55
N LEU A 439 -25.68 -12.28 19.71
CA LEU A 439 -24.75 -12.47 18.61
C LEU A 439 -24.76 -13.94 18.13
N PRO A 440 -24.74 -14.19 16.81
CA PRO A 440 -24.58 -15.53 16.25
C PRO A 440 -23.32 -16.25 16.75
N GLU A 441 -23.27 -17.58 16.64
CA GLU A 441 -22.07 -18.36 16.97
C GLU A 441 -21.16 -18.52 15.74
N THR A 442 -21.74 -18.65 14.54
CA THR A 442 -20.98 -18.90 13.30
C THR A 442 -20.87 -17.65 12.42
N LYS A 443 -19.88 -17.62 11.51
CA LYS A 443 -19.84 -16.52 10.51
C LYS A 443 -21.02 -16.62 9.53
N ALA A 444 -21.42 -17.84 9.18
CA ALA A 444 -22.48 -18.08 8.21
C ALA A 444 -23.83 -17.50 8.69
N GLU A 445 -24.18 -17.72 9.96
CA GLU A 445 -25.36 -17.12 10.60
C GLU A 445 -25.28 -15.58 10.61
N LEU A 446 -24.10 -15.02 10.88
CA LEU A 446 -23.91 -13.58 10.85
C LEU A 446 -24.13 -13.00 9.44
N TYR A 447 -23.58 -13.63 8.40
CA TYR A 447 -23.82 -13.20 7.02
C TYR A 447 -25.28 -13.44 6.59
N GLN A 448 -25.93 -14.50 7.07
CA GLN A 448 -27.35 -14.73 6.86
C GLN A 448 -28.18 -13.57 7.42
N HIS A 449 -27.88 -13.11 8.63
CA HIS A 449 -28.53 -11.92 9.20
C HIS A 449 -28.24 -10.66 8.36
N PHE A 450 -27.01 -10.47 7.88
CA PHE A 450 -26.70 -9.34 7.00
C PHE A 450 -27.52 -9.36 5.71
N VAL A 451 -27.68 -10.53 5.08
CA VAL A 451 -28.49 -10.71 3.87
C VAL A 451 -29.98 -10.44 4.15
N GLN A 452 -30.51 -10.95 5.27
CA GLN A 452 -31.90 -10.71 5.67
C GLN A 452 -32.18 -9.21 5.92
N GLU A 453 -31.27 -8.52 6.60
CA GLU A 453 -31.40 -7.08 6.84
C GLU A 453 -31.24 -6.27 5.55
N PHE A 454 -30.36 -6.69 4.63
CA PHE A 454 -30.20 -6.07 3.32
C PHE A 454 -31.51 -6.02 2.54
N TYR A 455 -32.27 -7.13 2.50
CA TYR A 455 -33.56 -7.18 1.82
C TYR A 455 -34.68 -6.38 2.50
N LYS A 456 -34.68 -6.28 3.84
CA LYS A 456 -35.68 -5.48 4.58
C LYS A 456 -35.55 -3.98 4.31
N TRP A 457 -34.34 -3.53 4.00
CA TRP A 457 -33.99 -2.12 4.01
C TRP A 457 -34.09 -1.48 2.61
N GLU A 458 -34.00 -2.25 1.51
CA GLU A 458 -34.30 -1.79 0.14
C GLU A 458 -35.82 -1.67 -0.12
N ASN A 459 -36.56 -1.02 0.79
CA ASN A 459 -38.01 -0.78 0.72
C ASN A 459 -38.44 0.12 -0.47
N ARG A 460 -37.49 0.60 -1.29
CA ARG A 460 -37.77 1.25 -2.58
C ARG A 460 -38.21 0.24 -3.65
N PHE A 461 -37.82 -1.03 -3.50
CA PHE A 461 -38.14 -2.13 -4.40
C PHE A 461 -38.59 -3.36 -3.59
N PRO A 462 -39.86 -3.43 -3.18
CA PRO A 462 -40.36 -4.56 -2.39
C PRO A 462 -40.15 -5.87 -3.16
N THR A 463 -39.50 -6.82 -2.50
CA THR A 463 -39.27 -8.19 -3.00
C THR A 463 -40.09 -9.17 -2.17
N THR A 464 -40.56 -10.23 -2.84
CA THR A 464 -41.19 -11.38 -2.17
C THR A 464 -40.11 -12.34 -1.67
N GLU A 465 -40.43 -13.18 -0.68
CA GLU A 465 -39.51 -14.23 -0.19
C GLU A 465 -39.04 -15.14 -1.33
N GLU A 466 -39.95 -15.55 -2.23
CA GLU A 466 -39.63 -16.38 -3.40
C GLU A 466 -38.59 -15.71 -4.32
N GLN A 467 -38.73 -14.40 -4.58
CA GLN A 467 -37.75 -13.64 -5.37
C GLN A 467 -36.39 -13.54 -4.68
N GLN A 468 -36.37 -13.40 -3.36
CA GLN A 468 -35.12 -13.35 -2.58
C GLN A 468 -34.41 -14.70 -2.63
N GLU A 469 -35.14 -15.80 -2.45
CA GLU A 469 -34.61 -17.16 -2.54
C GLU A 469 -34.05 -17.46 -3.94
N GLU A 470 -34.82 -17.15 -4.99
CA GLU A 470 -34.40 -17.35 -6.38
C GLU A 470 -33.15 -16.53 -6.71
N LEU A 471 -33.12 -15.26 -6.29
CA LEU A 471 -31.98 -14.38 -6.48
C LEU A 471 -30.75 -14.87 -5.72
N ASN A 472 -30.89 -15.21 -4.43
CA ASN A 472 -29.79 -15.71 -3.62
C ASN A 472 -29.19 -17.01 -4.19
N ALA A 473 -30.04 -17.93 -4.66
CA ALA A 473 -29.59 -19.16 -5.31
C ALA A 473 -28.81 -18.87 -6.60
N ALA A 474 -29.28 -17.92 -7.41
CA ALA A 474 -28.61 -17.53 -8.64
C ALA A 474 -27.28 -16.77 -8.39
N LEU A 475 -27.25 -15.87 -7.40
CA LEU A 475 -26.02 -15.23 -6.92
C LEU A 475 -25.03 -16.25 -6.38
N GLY A 476 -25.51 -17.29 -5.70
CA GLY A 476 -24.70 -18.40 -5.21
C GLY A 476 -24.03 -19.18 -6.34
N ARG A 477 -24.78 -19.56 -7.38
CA ARG A 477 -24.21 -20.22 -8.56
C ARG A 477 -23.18 -19.35 -9.26
N LEU A 478 -23.49 -18.06 -9.44
CA LEU A 478 -22.58 -17.08 -10.02
C LEU A 478 -21.28 -16.96 -9.21
N ALA A 479 -21.38 -16.84 -7.89
CA ALA A 479 -20.24 -16.73 -7.00
C ALA A 479 -19.37 -17.99 -6.98
N LYS A 480 -19.99 -19.16 -6.85
CA LYS A 480 -19.31 -20.47 -6.90
C LYS A 480 -18.51 -20.63 -8.19
N ARG A 481 -19.14 -20.35 -9.34
CA ARG A 481 -18.50 -20.39 -10.66
C ARG A 481 -17.39 -19.35 -10.81
N ALA A 482 -17.52 -18.19 -10.18
CA ALA A 482 -16.50 -17.15 -10.16
C ALA A 482 -15.27 -17.55 -9.33
N ILE A 483 -15.46 -18.20 -8.18
CA ILE A 483 -14.37 -18.69 -7.32
C ILE A 483 -13.62 -19.86 -7.98
N ASP A 484 -14.31 -20.72 -8.73
CA ASP A 484 -13.68 -21.75 -9.56
C ASP A 484 -12.77 -21.16 -10.65
N GLN A 485 -13.15 -20.04 -11.24
CA GLN A 485 -12.41 -19.37 -12.30
C GLN A 485 -11.55 -18.26 -11.69
N GLU A 486 -10.39 -18.60 -11.11
CA GLU A 486 -9.46 -17.71 -10.37
C GLU A 486 -9.24 -16.32 -11.01
N THR A 487 -9.32 -16.21 -12.34
CA THR A 487 -9.20 -14.96 -13.13
C THR A 487 -10.42 -14.04 -13.12
N SER A 488 -11.57 -14.49 -12.61
CA SER A 488 -12.85 -13.75 -12.54
C SER A 488 -13.31 -13.44 -11.11
N ARG A 489 -12.52 -13.85 -10.10
CA ARG A 489 -12.84 -13.61 -8.68
C ARG A 489 -12.93 -12.09 -8.41
N PHE A 490 -14.05 -11.65 -7.83
CA PHE A 490 -14.36 -10.23 -7.56
C PHE A 490 -14.53 -9.33 -8.81
N ARG A 491 -14.44 -9.90 -10.03
CA ARG A 491 -14.54 -9.20 -11.32
C ARG A 491 -15.30 -10.04 -12.35
N LEU A 492 -16.61 -9.86 -12.42
CA LEU A 492 -17.54 -10.68 -13.19
C LEU A 492 -17.86 -10.03 -14.55
N ARG A 493 -17.54 -10.69 -15.66
CA ARG A 493 -17.84 -10.15 -17.01
C ARG A 493 -19.34 -10.19 -17.32
N HIS A 494 -19.83 -9.24 -18.12
CA HIS A 494 -21.26 -9.11 -18.42
C HIS A 494 -21.90 -10.38 -18.96
N LYS A 495 -21.27 -11.06 -19.91
CA LYS A 495 -21.71 -12.33 -20.50
C LYS A 495 -21.75 -13.42 -19.45
N PHE A 496 -20.73 -13.47 -18.59
CA PHE A 496 -20.68 -14.42 -17.48
C PHE A 496 -21.86 -14.21 -16.51
N VAL A 497 -22.12 -12.97 -16.11
CA VAL A 497 -23.27 -12.64 -15.25
C VAL A 497 -24.60 -12.90 -15.96
N ARG A 498 -24.70 -12.54 -17.24
CA ARG A 498 -25.90 -12.73 -18.06
C ARG A 498 -26.24 -14.20 -18.29
N GLU A 499 -25.24 -15.07 -18.42
CA GLU A 499 -25.43 -16.51 -18.54
C GLU A 499 -26.12 -17.10 -17.29
N GLU A 500 -25.78 -16.60 -16.10
CA GLU A 500 -26.34 -17.10 -14.84
C GLU A 500 -27.64 -16.38 -14.42
N LEU A 501 -27.72 -15.07 -14.61
CA LEU A 501 -28.78 -14.21 -14.06
C LEU A 501 -29.79 -13.69 -15.10
N GLY A 502 -29.61 -14.00 -16.39
CA GLY A 502 -30.47 -13.53 -17.48
C GLY A 502 -30.11 -12.13 -18.01
N ASP A 503 -30.96 -11.53 -18.84
CA ASP A 503 -30.68 -10.24 -19.50
C ASP A 503 -31.06 -9.05 -18.60
N PRO A 504 -30.15 -8.13 -18.23
CA PRO A 504 -30.46 -7.02 -17.34
C PRO A 504 -31.38 -5.96 -17.96
N LYS A 505 -31.68 -6.03 -19.26
CA LYS A 505 -32.67 -5.16 -19.91
C LYS A 505 -34.12 -5.60 -19.63
N GLN A 506 -34.31 -6.84 -19.18
CA GLN A 506 -35.62 -7.37 -18.81
C GLN A 506 -35.89 -7.06 -17.34
N GLN A 507 -36.94 -6.30 -17.04
CA GLN A 507 -37.24 -5.83 -15.67
C GLN A 507 -37.55 -6.96 -14.68
N ASN A 508 -37.85 -8.16 -15.17
CA ASN A 508 -38.12 -9.34 -14.35
C ASN A 508 -36.91 -10.29 -14.26
N SER A 509 -35.75 -9.96 -14.83
CA SER A 509 -34.57 -10.82 -14.71
C SER A 509 -33.90 -10.66 -13.35
N LEU A 510 -33.28 -11.74 -12.88
CA LEU A 510 -32.49 -11.73 -11.65
C LEU A 510 -31.29 -10.79 -11.77
N PHE A 511 -30.73 -10.61 -12.97
CA PHE A 511 -29.66 -9.65 -13.18
C PHE A 511 -30.15 -8.21 -12.97
N TRP A 512 -31.29 -7.84 -13.54
CA TRP A 512 -31.86 -6.51 -13.30
C TRP A 512 -32.14 -6.30 -11.81
N LEU A 513 -32.68 -7.32 -11.13
CA LEU A 513 -32.97 -7.26 -9.70
C LEU A 513 -31.68 -7.13 -8.86
N ALA A 514 -30.63 -7.90 -9.17
CA ALA A 514 -29.33 -7.83 -8.49
C ALA A 514 -28.69 -6.44 -8.59
N LEU A 515 -28.79 -5.80 -9.77
CA LEU A 515 -28.31 -4.43 -9.98
C LEU A 515 -29.16 -3.40 -9.24
N LYS A 516 -30.48 -3.60 -9.21
CA LYS A 516 -31.41 -2.68 -8.55
C LYS A 516 -31.28 -2.68 -7.05
N LEU A 517 -31.10 -3.86 -6.47
CA LEU A 517 -30.86 -4.03 -5.03
C LEU A 517 -29.42 -3.72 -4.63
N GLY A 518 -28.49 -3.62 -5.59
CA GLY A 518 -27.08 -3.31 -5.31
C GLY A 518 -26.23 -4.51 -4.88
N TRP A 519 -26.75 -5.74 -4.98
CA TRP A 519 -25.97 -6.98 -4.78
C TRP A 519 -24.84 -7.11 -5.79
N LEU A 520 -25.08 -6.67 -7.02
CA LEU A 520 -24.07 -6.50 -8.06
C LEU A 520 -23.99 -5.04 -8.46
N ASN A 521 -22.77 -4.54 -8.66
CA ASN A 521 -22.52 -3.18 -9.10
C ASN A 521 -21.67 -3.21 -10.37
N GLU A 522 -21.96 -2.33 -11.33
CA GLU A 522 -21.14 -2.15 -12.53
C GLU A 522 -19.83 -1.45 -12.13
N VAL A 523 -18.73 -2.19 -12.13
CA VAL A 523 -17.39 -1.72 -11.75
C VAL A 523 -16.54 -1.36 -12.96
N GLY A 524 -17.08 -1.48 -14.17
CA GLY A 524 -16.44 -0.95 -15.35
C GLY A 524 -16.55 -1.79 -16.61
N LEU A 525 -15.50 -1.76 -17.45
CA LEU A 525 -15.41 -2.52 -18.69
C LEU A 525 -14.21 -3.46 -18.62
N ALA A 526 -14.39 -4.66 -19.18
CA ALA A 526 -13.41 -5.70 -19.32
C ALA A 526 -12.38 -5.18 -20.30
N ALA A 527 -11.26 -4.77 -19.70
CA ALA A 527 -9.90 -5.10 -20.08
C ALA A 527 -9.77 -6.32 -20.95
N GLU A 528 -8.68 -6.62 -21.62
CA GLU A 528 -8.53 -7.90 -22.33
C GLU A 528 -9.62 -8.33 -23.37
N SER A 529 -10.81 -7.72 -23.43
CA SER A 529 -11.94 -8.09 -24.27
C SER A 529 -12.03 -7.11 -25.42
N ALA A 530 -11.90 -7.61 -26.65
CA ALA A 530 -12.01 -6.82 -27.87
C ALA A 530 -13.36 -6.05 -27.96
N THR A 531 -14.39 -6.52 -27.24
CA THR A 531 -15.73 -5.94 -27.24
C THR A 531 -15.97 -4.90 -26.14
N LYS A 532 -14.99 -4.58 -25.28
CA LYS A 532 -15.14 -3.67 -24.12
C LYS A 532 -16.38 -4.01 -23.29
N GLU A 533 -16.52 -5.28 -22.97
CA GLU A 533 -17.67 -5.83 -22.26
C GLU A 533 -17.82 -5.24 -20.85
N LYS A 534 -19.04 -5.01 -20.34
CA LYS A 534 -19.22 -4.52 -18.96
C LYS A 534 -18.72 -5.53 -17.92
N VAL A 535 -18.34 -5.05 -16.74
CA VAL A 535 -17.84 -5.84 -15.62
C VAL A 535 -18.57 -5.42 -14.36
N TYR A 536 -18.87 -6.42 -13.55
CA TYR A 536 -19.64 -6.32 -12.34
C TYR A 536 -18.87 -6.91 -11.17
N ALA A 537 -19.17 -6.45 -9.96
CA ALA A 537 -18.67 -7.06 -8.74
C ALA A 537 -19.79 -7.19 -7.73
N PHE A 538 -19.68 -8.17 -6.83
CA PHE A 538 -20.51 -8.21 -5.64
C PHE A 538 -20.33 -6.95 -4.81
N TYR A 539 -21.38 -6.57 -4.09
CA TYR A 539 -21.36 -5.49 -3.09
C TYR A 539 -20.11 -5.55 -2.21
N HIS A 540 -19.74 -6.75 -1.76
CA HIS A 540 -18.47 -7.02 -1.10
C HIS A 540 -17.98 -8.44 -1.45
N PRO A 541 -16.65 -8.66 -1.63
CA PRO A 541 -16.03 -9.99 -1.78
C PRO A 541 -16.54 -11.07 -0.86
N THR A 542 -16.82 -10.72 0.39
CA THR A 542 -17.20 -11.71 1.40
C THR A 542 -18.64 -12.18 1.23
N PHE A 543 -19.48 -11.37 0.58
CA PHE A 543 -20.81 -11.84 0.17
C PHE A 543 -20.69 -12.77 -1.03
N GLU A 544 -19.75 -12.56 -1.95
CA GLU A 544 -19.43 -13.56 -2.98
C GLU A 544 -19.04 -14.90 -2.33
N GLU A 545 -18.12 -14.89 -1.36
CA GLU A 545 -17.72 -16.11 -0.62
C GLU A 545 -18.89 -16.76 0.15
N TYR A 546 -19.74 -15.95 0.77
CA TYR A 546 -20.93 -16.43 1.46
C TYR A 546 -21.95 -17.07 0.51
N PHE A 547 -22.30 -16.39 -0.58
CA PHE A 547 -23.21 -16.92 -1.59
C PHE A 547 -22.65 -18.18 -2.25
N ALA A 548 -21.34 -18.23 -2.51
CA ALA A 548 -20.69 -19.45 -2.99
C ALA A 548 -20.84 -20.61 -1.98
N GLY A 549 -20.69 -20.33 -0.68
CA GLY A 549 -20.90 -21.31 0.38
C GLY A 549 -22.35 -21.82 0.46
N LEU A 550 -23.33 -20.96 0.16
CA LEU A 550 -24.74 -21.36 0.04
C LEU A 550 -25.00 -22.29 -1.15
N ALA A 551 -24.28 -22.11 -2.26
CA ALA A 551 -24.47 -22.88 -3.49
C ALA A 551 -23.71 -24.22 -3.55
N VAL A 552 -23.00 -24.59 -2.47
CA VAL A 552 -22.43 -25.92 -2.32
C VAL A 552 -23.42 -26.76 -1.53
N ASP A 553 -24.00 -27.77 -2.19
CA ASP A 553 -24.97 -28.67 -1.59
C ASP A 553 -24.28 -29.86 -0.93
N ASP A 554 -23.20 -30.36 -1.54
CA ASP A 554 -22.45 -31.54 -1.10
C ASP A 554 -20.98 -31.20 -0.89
N TRP A 555 -20.41 -31.60 0.25
CA TRP A 555 -19.00 -31.40 0.56
C TRP A 555 -18.05 -32.12 -0.42
N HIS A 556 -18.51 -33.14 -1.15
CA HIS A 556 -17.72 -33.80 -2.19
C HIS A 556 -17.32 -32.84 -3.31
N GLU A 557 -18.05 -31.73 -3.44
CA GLU A 557 -17.65 -30.64 -4.31
C GLU A 557 -16.38 -29.93 -3.85
N PHE A 558 -16.06 -29.93 -2.55
CA PHE A 558 -14.78 -29.47 -2.04
C PHE A 558 -13.70 -30.53 -2.17
N LEU A 559 -14.06 -31.78 -1.89
CA LEU A 559 -13.15 -32.93 -1.86
C LEU A 559 -13.80 -34.17 -2.48
N ASN A 560 -13.31 -34.56 -3.65
CA ASN A 560 -13.56 -35.87 -4.23
C ASN A 560 -12.22 -36.56 -4.46
N HIS A 561 -11.75 -37.28 -3.44
CA HIS A 561 -10.42 -37.88 -3.46
C HIS A 561 -10.40 -39.19 -4.28
N VAL A 562 -9.50 -39.26 -5.27
CA VAL A 562 -9.27 -40.46 -6.09
C VAL A 562 -7.83 -40.92 -5.87
N PRO A 563 -7.56 -41.86 -4.95
CA PRO A 563 -6.20 -42.18 -4.48
C PRO A 563 -5.24 -42.60 -5.59
N ASP A 564 -5.69 -43.47 -6.50
CA ASP A 564 -4.84 -44.04 -7.54
C ASP A 564 -4.65 -43.11 -8.75
N ASN A 565 -5.44 -42.03 -8.84
CA ASN A 565 -5.32 -41.04 -9.89
C ASN A 565 -5.88 -39.66 -9.46
N PRO A 566 -5.12 -38.90 -8.66
CA PRO A 566 -5.55 -37.58 -8.20
C PRO A 566 -5.85 -36.58 -9.32
N ALA A 567 -5.44 -36.82 -10.56
CA ALA A 567 -5.82 -35.93 -11.67
C ALA A 567 -7.33 -35.98 -12.00
N LEU A 568 -8.05 -37.02 -11.56
CA LEU A 568 -9.50 -37.16 -11.73
C LEU A 568 -10.31 -36.68 -10.52
N GLY A 569 -9.64 -36.35 -9.42
CA GLY A 569 -10.28 -35.91 -8.19
C GLY A 569 -10.53 -34.39 -8.15
N VAL A 570 -11.25 -33.97 -7.12
CA VAL A 570 -11.49 -32.55 -6.80
C VAL A 570 -10.83 -32.26 -5.46
N TYR A 571 -10.00 -31.22 -5.42
CA TYR A 571 -9.17 -30.88 -4.25
C TYR A 571 -9.24 -29.38 -3.92
N ARG A 572 -10.44 -28.81 -3.94
CA ARG A 572 -10.65 -27.39 -3.59
C ARG A 572 -10.20 -27.09 -2.15
N ILE A 573 -10.12 -28.10 -1.29
CA ILE A 573 -9.56 -28.01 0.07
C ILE A 573 -8.12 -27.48 0.13
N PHE A 574 -7.33 -27.61 -0.94
CA PHE A 574 -5.96 -27.09 -1.03
C PHE A 574 -5.87 -25.77 -1.80
N ALA A 575 -6.98 -25.28 -2.34
CA ALA A 575 -7.04 -24.04 -3.09
C ALA A 575 -7.37 -22.88 -2.13
N PRO A 576 -6.46 -21.90 -1.93
CA PRO A 576 -6.64 -20.85 -0.92
C PRO A 576 -7.95 -20.08 -1.06
N GLN A 577 -8.44 -19.88 -2.28
CA GLN A 577 -9.69 -19.18 -2.58
C GLN A 577 -10.95 -19.86 -2.01
N TRP A 578 -10.89 -21.17 -1.74
CA TRP A 578 -12.03 -21.94 -1.22
C TRP A 578 -12.04 -22.00 0.31
N LYS A 579 -10.98 -21.59 1.00
CA LYS A 579 -10.86 -21.70 2.45
C LYS A 579 -12.03 -21.03 3.17
N GLU A 580 -12.34 -19.77 2.86
CA GLU A 580 -13.45 -19.07 3.54
C GLU A 580 -14.81 -19.64 3.14
N VAL A 581 -14.98 -20.08 1.89
CA VAL A 581 -16.20 -20.76 1.41
C VAL A 581 -16.48 -22.03 2.20
N ILE A 582 -15.45 -22.84 2.45
CA ILE A 582 -15.53 -24.08 3.24
C ILE A 582 -15.92 -23.77 4.69
N LEU A 583 -15.32 -22.74 5.29
CA LEU A 583 -15.65 -22.31 6.65
C LEU A 583 -17.10 -21.83 6.74
N LEU A 584 -17.54 -21.00 5.79
CA LEU A 584 -18.91 -20.53 5.72
C LEU A 584 -19.88 -21.69 5.50
N TRP A 585 -19.55 -22.67 4.66
CA TRP A 585 -20.36 -23.87 4.45
C TRP A 585 -20.53 -24.69 5.73
N LEU A 586 -19.45 -24.93 6.48
CA LEU A 586 -19.49 -25.63 7.76
C LEU A 586 -20.30 -24.88 8.84
N GLY A 587 -20.36 -23.55 8.76
CA GLY A 587 -21.09 -22.71 9.71
C GLY A 587 -22.60 -22.65 9.46
N ARG A 588 -23.11 -23.17 8.33
CA ARG A 588 -24.53 -23.14 7.93
C ARG A 588 -25.37 -24.05 8.81
N GLU A 589 -26.47 -23.55 9.40
CA GLU A 589 -27.32 -24.35 10.29
C GLU A 589 -28.06 -25.47 9.54
N GLU A 590 -28.42 -25.22 8.28
CA GLU A 590 -29.18 -26.13 7.42
C GLU A 590 -28.41 -27.38 6.99
N VAL A 591 -27.07 -27.34 7.01
CA VAL A 591 -26.23 -28.50 6.69
C VAL A 591 -26.22 -29.45 7.89
N SER A 592 -26.51 -30.73 7.66
CA SER A 592 -26.67 -31.68 8.75
C SER A 592 -25.35 -31.92 9.50
N LYS A 593 -25.44 -32.20 10.80
CA LYS A 593 -24.25 -32.52 11.62
C LYS A 593 -23.49 -33.72 11.08
N LEU A 594 -24.19 -34.72 10.54
CA LEU A 594 -23.59 -35.93 9.97
C LEU A 594 -22.74 -35.62 8.72
N GLU A 595 -23.21 -34.74 7.84
CA GLU A 595 -22.44 -34.33 6.66
C GLU A 595 -21.19 -33.54 7.04
N LYS A 596 -21.31 -32.63 8.01
CA LYS A 596 -20.15 -31.88 8.53
C LYS A 596 -19.12 -32.81 9.18
N GLU A 597 -19.56 -33.77 9.99
CA GLU A 597 -18.66 -34.77 10.59
C GLU A 597 -18.00 -35.66 9.52
N ALA A 598 -18.76 -36.11 8.51
CA ALA A 598 -18.22 -36.91 7.41
C ALA A 598 -17.15 -36.15 6.63
N PHE A 599 -17.39 -34.87 6.33
CA PHE A 599 -16.42 -34.02 5.67
C PHE A 599 -15.15 -33.82 6.53
N LEU A 600 -15.30 -33.42 7.81
CA LEU A 600 -14.15 -33.28 8.70
C LEU A 600 -13.36 -34.59 8.85
N LYS A 601 -14.05 -35.73 8.87
CA LYS A 601 -13.42 -37.05 8.87
C LYS A 601 -12.59 -37.29 7.62
N SER A 602 -13.11 -36.96 6.45
CA SER A 602 -12.38 -37.10 5.18
C SER A 602 -11.11 -36.22 5.13
N LEU A 603 -11.13 -35.06 5.79
CA LEU A 603 -9.94 -34.20 5.91
C LEU A 603 -8.89 -34.78 6.87
N VAL A 604 -9.34 -35.28 8.03
CA VAL A 604 -8.48 -35.85 9.07
C VAL A 604 -7.82 -37.16 8.61
N GLU A 605 -8.57 -37.99 7.88
CA GLU A 605 -8.15 -39.29 7.38
C GLU A 605 -7.63 -39.23 5.94
N PHE A 606 -7.32 -38.02 5.42
CA PHE A 606 -6.85 -37.84 4.05
C PHE A 606 -5.53 -38.58 3.81
N ASP A 607 -5.60 -39.68 3.06
CA ASP A 607 -4.42 -40.37 2.56
C ASP A 607 -3.92 -39.66 1.30
N ASP A 608 -2.73 -39.08 1.38
CA ASP A 608 -2.18 -38.35 0.25
C ASP A 608 -1.33 -39.21 -0.69
N GLY A 609 -1.00 -40.45 -0.32
CA GLY A 609 -0.08 -41.31 -1.06
C GLY A 609 1.38 -40.82 -1.09
N CYS A 610 1.68 -39.70 -0.45
CA CYS A 610 2.95 -38.98 -0.55
C CYS A 610 3.56 -38.69 0.82
N ARG A 611 3.58 -39.66 1.75
CA ARG A 611 4.14 -39.52 3.12
C ARG A 611 3.42 -38.48 4.01
N GLY A 612 2.19 -38.07 3.73
CA GLY A 612 1.36 -37.28 4.64
C GLY A 612 1.54 -35.76 4.61
N PHE A 613 2.27 -35.20 3.64
CA PHE A 613 2.39 -33.74 3.47
C PHE A 613 1.05 -33.04 3.25
N TYR A 614 0.25 -33.52 2.28
CA TYR A 614 -1.09 -32.97 2.03
C TYR A 614 -2.10 -33.47 3.06
N GLY A 615 -1.84 -34.63 3.69
CA GLY A 615 -2.57 -35.07 4.88
C GLY A 615 -2.48 -34.04 6.00
N LEU A 616 -1.30 -33.50 6.29
CA LEU A 616 -1.11 -32.41 7.26
C LEU A 616 -1.85 -31.13 6.87
N GLN A 617 -1.80 -30.72 5.60
CA GLN A 617 -2.55 -29.54 5.13
C GLN A 617 -4.07 -29.72 5.29
N ALA A 618 -4.59 -30.90 4.94
CA ALA A 618 -6.01 -31.23 5.12
C ALA A 618 -6.40 -31.21 6.61
N TYR A 619 -5.52 -31.73 7.48
CA TYR A 619 -5.70 -31.69 8.92
C TYR A 619 -5.74 -30.27 9.47
N PHE A 620 -4.84 -29.38 9.02
CA PHE A 620 -4.85 -27.98 9.45
C PHE A 620 -6.12 -27.26 8.99
N LEU A 621 -6.64 -27.57 7.79
CA LEU A 621 -7.95 -27.07 7.38
C LEU A 621 -9.06 -27.58 8.30
N ALA A 622 -9.06 -28.87 8.68
CA ALA A 622 -10.01 -29.43 9.62
C ALA A 622 -9.94 -28.73 11.00
N ALA A 623 -8.73 -28.42 11.47
CA ALA A 623 -8.49 -27.69 12.72
C ALA A 623 -9.00 -26.25 12.70
N VAL A 624 -8.88 -25.52 11.58
CA VAL A 624 -9.50 -24.19 11.45
C VAL A 624 -11.04 -24.33 11.35
N SER A 625 -11.50 -25.42 10.76
CA SER A 625 -12.90 -25.70 10.45
C SER A 625 -13.77 -26.02 11.67
N ILE A 626 -13.21 -26.66 12.70
CA ILE A 626 -13.95 -26.92 13.95
C ILE A 626 -14.43 -25.65 14.64
N ALA A 627 -13.83 -24.49 14.34
CA ALA A 627 -14.28 -23.19 14.83
C ALA A 627 -15.60 -22.69 14.20
N GLU A 628 -16.14 -23.36 13.16
CA GLU A 628 -17.50 -23.13 12.63
C GLU A 628 -18.47 -24.25 12.99
N PHE A 629 -17.93 -25.40 13.44
CA PHE A 629 -18.71 -26.58 13.80
C PHE A 629 -18.13 -27.25 15.04
N GLU A 630 -18.62 -26.81 16.20
CA GLU A 630 -18.10 -27.20 17.52
C GLU A 630 -18.45 -28.64 17.92
N THR A 631 -19.55 -29.18 17.40
CA THR A 631 -20.16 -30.40 17.93
C THR A 631 -19.74 -31.63 17.14
N GLY A 632 -19.01 -32.56 17.76
CA GLY A 632 -18.79 -33.88 17.18
C GLY A 632 -17.63 -34.66 17.81
N GLU A 633 -17.62 -35.98 17.60
CA GLU A 633 -16.51 -36.82 18.07
C GLU A 633 -15.20 -36.44 17.37
N ILE A 634 -15.28 -36.04 16.10
CA ILE A 634 -14.12 -35.65 15.30
C ILE A 634 -13.48 -34.35 15.80
N ALA A 635 -14.27 -33.37 16.25
CA ALA A 635 -13.76 -32.11 16.75
C ALA A 635 -12.89 -32.32 18.01
N ASN A 636 -13.32 -33.21 18.90
CA ASN A 636 -12.55 -33.59 20.08
C ASN A 636 -11.25 -34.30 19.70
N LYS A 637 -11.29 -35.23 18.74
CA LYS A 637 -10.07 -35.90 18.23
C LYS A 637 -9.08 -34.90 17.65
N ILE A 638 -9.57 -33.91 16.88
CA ILE A 638 -8.74 -32.84 16.32
C ILE A 638 -8.06 -32.05 17.43
N ILE A 639 -8.81 -31.60 18.44
CA ILE A 639 -8.26 -30.84 19.59
C ILE A 639 -7.24 -31.67 20.36
N GLU A 640 -7.54 -32.94 20.65
CA GLU A 640 -6.61 -33.85 21.36
C GLU A 640 -5.30 -34.04 20.58
N GLN A 641 -5.38 -34.22 19.25
CA GLN A 641 -4.19 -34.32 18.41
C GLN A 641 -3.38 -33.02 18.34
N LEU A 642 -4.05 -31.86 18.25
CA LEU A 642 -3.36 -30.57 18.27
C LEU A 642 -2.64 -30.33 19.60
N ILE A 643 -3.26 -30.73 20.72
CA ILE A 643 -2.64 -30.71 22.05
C ILE A 643 -1.43 -31.65 22.09
N GLU A 644 -1.53 -32.84 21.50
CA GLU A 644 -0.41 -33.77 21.39
C GLU A 644 0.73 -33.18 20.55
N TRP A 645 0.46 -32.61 19.38
CA TRP A 645 1.47 -31.94 18.55
C TRP A 645 2.10 -30.73 19.24
N THR A 646 1.35 -30.02 20.09
CA THR A 646 1.84 -28.84 20.79
C THR A 646 2.76 -29.19 21.98
N PHE A 647 2.48 -30.28 22.70
CA PHE A 647 3.11 -30.56 24.00
C PHE A 647 3.73 -31.96 24.16
N GLY A 648 3.48 -32.88 23.24
CA GLY A 648 3.99 -34.24 23.30
C GLY A 648 5.43 -34.35 22.82
N SER A 649 6.19 -35.31 23.35
CA SER A 649 7.34 -35.88 22.64
C SER A 649 6.80 -36.81 21.56
N VAL A 650 6.25 -36.23 20.50
CA VAL A 650 5.57 -37.01 19.47
C VAL A 650 6.61 -37.88 18.76
N ASN A 651 6.50 -39.20 18.95
CA ASN A 651 7.01 -40.14 17.96
C ASN A 651 6.13 -39.96 16.74
N PHE A 652 6.45 -38.96 15.92
CA PHE A 652 6.08 -39.06 14.52
C PHE A 652 6.56 -40.44 14.03
N SER A 653 5.93 -41.00 12.99
CA SER A 653 6.63 -42.02 12.22
C SER A 653 8.06 -41.51 11.96
N LYS A 654 9.05 -42.41 11.81
CA LYS A 654 10.49 -42.05 11.68
C LYS A 654 10.77 -40.89 10.69
N HIS A 655 9.81 -40.52 9.86
CA HIS A 655 9.81 -39.52 8.79
C HIS A 655 9.41 -38.07 9.18
N HIS A 656 8.92 -37.74 10.39
CA HIS A 656 8.57 -36.32 10.73
C HIS A 656 9.16 -35.76 12.04
N PHE A 657 10.13 -36.44 12.66
CA PHE A 657 10.76 -36.02 13.92
C PHE A 657 11.32 -34.58 13.87
N HIS A 658 11.78 -34.17 12.70
CA HIS A 658 12.54 -32.94 12.45
C HIS A 658 11.68 -31.68 12.26
N LEU A 659 10.40 -31.81 11.91
CA LEU A 659 9.42 -30.70 11.85
C LEU A 659 8.60 -30.54 13.13
N SER A 660 8.91 -31.31 14.18
CA SER A 660 8.19 -31.24 15.45
C SER A 660 8.05 -29.82 16.00
N SER A 661 9.05 -28.96 15.80
CA SER A 661 9.01 -27.55 16.21
C SER A 661 8.06 -26.69 15.36
N LEU A 662 8.06 -26.85 14.04
CA LEU A 662 7.17 -26.13 13.13
C LEU A 662 5.73 -26.58 13.32
N ILE A 663 5.47 -27.90 13.29
CA ILE A 663 4.14 -28.48 13.52
C ILE A 663 3.64 -28.12 14.93
N ALA A 664 4.50 -28.10 15.96
CA ALA A 664 4.10 -27.64 17.29
C ALA A 664 3.74 -26.15 17.32
N ALA A 665 4.48 -25.30 16.62
CA ALA A 665 4.17 -23.86 16.53
C ALA A 665 2.84 -23.60 15.80
N ILE A 666 2.63 -24.32 14.70
CA ILE A 666 1.40 -24.40 13.92
C ILE A 666 0.23 -24.86 14.81
N ALA A 667 0.34 -26.05 15.40
CA ALA A 667 -0.70 -26.64 16.24
C ALA A 667 -1.03 -25.74 17.45
N LYS A 668 -0.01 -25.13 18.06
CA LYS A 668 -0.20 -24.11 19.09
C LYS A 668 -1.06 -22.96 18.59
N ASN A 669 -0.78 -22.42 17.42
CA ASN A 669 -1.55 -21.32 16.85
C ASN A 669 -3.01 -21.74 16.54
N LEU A 670 -3.22 -22.94 16.00
CA LEU A 670 -4.58 -23.48 15.76
C LEU A 670 -5.36 -23.65 17.04
N LEU A 671 -4.76 -24.22 18.10
CA LEU A 671 -5.38 -24.29 19.42
C LEU A 671 -5.77 -22.91 19.91
N LEU A 672 -4.93 -21.90 19.61
CA LEU A 672 -5.21 -20.54 20.00
C LEU A 672 -6.33 -19.85 19.18
N GLN A 673 -6.75 -20.43 18.06
CA GLN A 673 -7.83 -19.90 17.21
C GLN A 673 -9.10 -20.77 17.22
N THR A 674 -8.99 -21.96 17.80
CA THR A 674 -10.09 -22.91 17.96
C THR A 674 -11.06 -22.46 19.07
N HIS A 675 -12.28 -23.00 19.04
CA HIS A 675 -13.34 -22.72 20.02
C HIS A 675 -12.86 -22.70 21.46
N TYR A 676 -13.13 -21.57 22.11
CA TYR A 676 -12.69 -21.23 23.46
C TYR A 676 -13.00 -22.35 24.47
N LYS A 677 -14.26 -22.81 24.51
CA LYS A 677 -14.75 -23.70 25.56
C LYS A 677 -14.10 -25.09 25.50
N ASN A 678 -14.13 -25.74 24.33
CA ASN A 678 -13.60 -27.09 24.17
C ASN A 678 -12.07 -27.15 24.37
N VAL A 679 -11.34 -26.13 23.91
CA VAL A 679 -9.89 -26.03 24.13
C VAL A 679 -9.59 -25.84 25.61
N VAL A 680 -10.31 -24.95 26.30
CA VAL A 680 -10.16 -24.74 27.75
C VAL A 680 -10.44 -26.02 28.52
N GLU A 681 -11.51 -26.75 28.20
CA GLU A 681 -11.85 -28.03 28.83
C GLU A 681 -10.78 -29.11 28.57
N ALA A 682 -10.28 -29.22 27.34
CA ALA A 682 -9.26 -30.20 26.96
C ALA A 682 -7.89 -29.90 27.62
N LEU A 683 -7.46 -28.63 27.62
CA LEU A 683 -6.25 -28.19 28.31
C LEU A 683 -6.37 -28.38 29.83
N HIS A 684 -7.54 -28.09 30.42
CA HIS A 684 -7.82 -28.34 31.83
C HIS A 684 -7.72 -29.83 32.18
N LYS A 685 -8.33 -30.70 31.36
CA LYS A 685 -8.25 -32.17 31.53
C LYS A 685 -6.81 -32.65 31.45
N ARG A 686 -6.02 -32.16 30.48
CA ARG A 686 -4.59 -32.48 30.37
C ARG A 686 -3.82 -32.03 31.60
N LEU A 687 -4.03 -30.81 32.08
CA LEU A 687 -3.37 -30.30 33.29
C LEU A 687 -3.60 -31.21 34.50
N LYS A 688 -4.86 -31.60 34.76
CA LYS A 688 -5.22 -32.54 35.84
C LYS A 688 -4.53 -33.90 35.69
N SER A 689 -4.40 -34.42 34.47
CA SER A 689 -3.71 -35.69 34.22
C SER A 689 -2.17 -35.60 34.33
N SER A 690 -1.61 -34.41 34.17
CA SER A 690 -0.16 -34.17 34.09
C SER A 690 0.54 -33.84 35.41
N GLU A 691 -0.17 -33.81 36.55
CA GLU A 691 0.39 -33.48 37.88
C GLU A 691 1.56 -34.41 38.33
N SER A 692 1.88 -35.47 37.58
CA SER A 692 2.97 -36.42 37.87
C SER A 692 4.23 -36.29 36.99
N GLN A 693 4.22 -35.54 35.87
CA GLN A 693 5.37 -35.43 34.95
C GLN A 693 5.48 -33.99 34.38
N GLY A 694 6.69 -33.44 34.30
CA GLY A 694 7.01 -32.00 34.09
C GLY A 694 6.47 -31.25 32.85
N GLY A 695 5.45 -31.72 32.14
CA GLY A 695 4.76 -31.04 31.02
C GLY A 695 3.63 -30.08 31.43
N SER A 696 3.49 -29.74 32.71
CA SER A 696 2.37 -28.95 33.25
C SER A 696 2.48 -27.43 33.01
N LEU A 697 3.69 -26.87 32.92
CA LEU A 697 3.88 -25.42 32.82
C LEU A 697 3.46 -24.85 31.47
N ASP A 698 3.88 -25.46 30.37
CA ASP A 698 3.54 -24.97 29.03
C ASP A 698 2.05 -25.08 28.74
N THR A 699 1.42 -26.17 29.19
CA THR A 699 -0.05 -26.33 29.14
C THR A 699 -0.75 -25.25 29.95
N ALA A 700 -0.23 -24.91 31.14
CA ALA A 700 -0.76 -23.84 31.98
C ALA A 700 -0.58 -22.45 31.35
N LEU A 701 0.53 -22.20 30.65
CA LEU A 701 0.76 -20.94 29.94
C LEU A 701 -0.24 -20.73 28.80
N ILE A 702 -0.48 -21.75 27.97
CA ILE A 702 -1.47 -21.67 26.88
C ILE A 702 -2.89 -21.55 27.45
N LEU A 703 -3.21 -22.31 28.51
CA LEU A 703 -4.51 -22.20 29.17
C LEU A 703 -4.73 -20.82 29.79
N LEU A 704 -3.70 -20.18 30.35
CA LEU A 704 -3.81 -18.82 30.88
C LEU A 704 -3.95 -17.78 29.77
N GLU A 705 -3.28 -18.01 28.64
CA GLU A 705 -3.42 -17.18 27.44
C GLU A 705 -4.85 -17.25 26.87
N LYS A 706 -5.54 -18.40 27.00
CA LYS A 706 -6.94 -18.55 26.58
C LYS A 706 -7.97 -18.22 27.62
N SER A 707 -7.78 -18.64 28.86
CA SER A 707 -8.68 -18.36 29.96
C SER A 707 -7.94 -17.55 31.02
N PRO A 708 -7.83 -16.21 30.83
CA PRO A 708 -7.27 -15.31 31.82
C PRO A 708 -7.96 -15.50 33.17
N GLY A 709 -7.20 -15.86 34.20
CA GLY A 709 -7.71 -16.10 35.54
C GLY A 709 -8.10 -17.55 35.85
N HIS A 710 -7.87 -18.51 34.95
CA HIS A 710 -8.10 -19.93 35.21
C HIS A 710 -7.29 -20.42 36.42
N GLU A 711 -7.98 -20.72 37.52
CA GLU A 711 -7.37 -20.88 38.85
C GLU A 711 -6.28 -21.95 38.91
N LEU A 712 -6.50 -23.12 38.29
CA LEU A 712 -5.52 -24.20 38.23
C LEU A 712 -4.26 -23.81 37.46
N ALA A 713 -4.40 -23.04 36.37
CA ALA A 713 -3.27 -22.62 35.54
C ALA A 713 -2.42 -21.59 36.29
N VAL A 714 -3.08 -20.64 36.96
CA VAL A 714 -2.42 -19.66 37.83
C VAL A 714 -1.65 -20.36 38.95
N ARG A 715 -2.26 -21.34 39.65
CA ARG A 715 -1.59 -22.09 40.72
C ARG A 715 -0.32 -22.80 40.23
N ILE A 716 -0.36 -23.47 39.08
CA ILE A 716 0.79 -24.17 38.49
C ILE A 716 1.91 -23.19 38.12
N ILE A 717 1.56 -22.04 37.54
CA ILE A 717 2.53 -20.98 37.19
C ILE A 717 3.17 -20.39 38.44
N VAL A 718 2.39 -20.13 39.48
CA VAL A 718 2.87 -19.63 40.78
C VAL A 718 3.83 -20.64 41.43
N ASP A 719 3.44 -21.91 41.50
CA ASP A 719 4.26 -23.00 42.07
C ASP A 719 5.61 -23.14 41.32
N TYR A 720 5.62 -22.99 39.99
CA TYR A 720 6.85 -22.96 39.21
C TYR A 720 7.75 -21.76 39.57
N LEU A 721 7.19 -20.55 39.70
CA LEU A 721 7.95 -19.36 40.06
C LEU A 721 8.55 -19.44 41.47
N ASP A 722 7.82 -20.06 42.41
CA ASP A 722 8.24 -20.30 43.80
C ASP A 722 9.34 -21.38 43.89
N LYS A 723 9.22 -22.46 43.11
CA LYS A 723 10.20 -23.57 43.08
C LYS A 723 11.48 -23.28 42.30
N SER A 724 11.49 -22.27 41.43
CA SER A 724 12.64 -21.95 40.54
C SER A 724 13.31 -20.59 40.87
N PRO A 725 13.87 -20.36 42.07
CA PRO A 725 14.45 -19.06 42.45
C PRO A 725 15.56 -18.59 41.50
N ALA A 726 15.76 -17.27 41.41
CA ALA A 726 16.59 -16.56 40.41
C ALA A 726 18.12 -16.82 40.45
N ILE A 727 18.59 -18.00 40.83
CA ILE A 727 19.95 -18.21 41.33
C ILE A 727 20.88 -18.95 40.35
N SER A 728 20.39 -19.52 39.26
CA SER A 728 21.29 -20.13 38.26
C SER A 728 21.88 -19.05 37.34
N LYS A 729 23.10 -18.57 37.66
CA LYS A 729 23.91 -17.69 36.81
C LYS A 729 24.31 -18.32 35.45
N HIS A 730 23.95 -19.58 35.20
CA HIS A 730 24.51 -20.38 34.10
C HIS A 730 23.47 -20.90 33.09
N SER A 731 22.16 -20.61 33.25
CA SER A 731 21.15 -21.00 32.27
C SER A 731 20.36 -19.81 31.73
N ARG A 732 20.79 -19.32 30.56
CA ARG A 732 20.08 -18.28 29.79
C ARG A 732 18.64 -18.69 29.44
N ALA A 733 18.42 -19.98 29.17
CA ALA A 733 17.11 -20.53 28.81
C ALA A 733 16.10 -20.45 29.98
N ILE A 734 16.51 -20.82 31.21
CA ILE A 734 15.64 -20.74 32.40
C ILE A 734 15.24 -19.30 32.70
N ASN A 735 16.18 -18.35 32.54
CA ASN A 735 15.91 -16.93 32.76
C ASN A 735 14.95 -16.35 31.71
N LEU A 736 15.10 -16.69 30.43
CA LEU A 736 14.15 -16.28 29.38
C LEU A 736 12.76 -16.86 29.61
N LYS A 737 12.66 -18.13 30.00
CA LYS A 737 11.37 -18.76 30.32
C LYS A 737 10.70 -18.11 31.53
N ARG A 738 11.47 -17.77 32.58
CA ARG A 738 10.95 -17.04 33.76
C ARG A 738 10.45 -15.64 33.39
N ILE A 739 11.15 -14.90 32.53
CA ILE A 739 10.69 -13.59 32.02
C ILE A 739 9.37 -13.75 31.26
N GLN A 740 9.26 -14.76 30.40
CA GLN A 740 8.02 -15.06 29.68
C GLN A 740 6.86 -15.36 30.64
N VAL A 741 7.09 -16.20 31.66
CA VAL A 741 6.09 -16.57 32.66
C VAL A 741 5.64 -15.35 33.48
N ILE A 742 6.59 -14.51 33.92
CA ILE A 742 6.29 -13.27 34.66
C ILE A 742 5.47 -12.31 33.80
N SER A 743 5.90 -12.07 32.56
CA SER A 743 5.18 -11.17 31.63
C SER A 743 3.75 -11.63 31.37
N GLN A 744 3.50 -12.94 31.28
CA GLN A 744 2.14 -13.45 31.16
C GLN A 744 1.35 -13.27 32.46
N LEU A 745 1.94 -13.54 33.63
CA LEU A 745 1.26 -13.34 34.91
C LEU A 745 0.91 -11.85 35.17
N GLU A 746 1.79 -10.92 34.78
CA GLU A 746 1.60 -9.46 34.88
C GLU A 746 0.37 -8.97 34.10
N LYS A 747 0.11 -9.52 32.92
CA LYS A 747 -1.04 -9.13 32.07
C LYS A 747 -2.40 -9.32 32.76
N PHE A 748 -2.49 -10.19 33.77
CA PHE A 748 -3.76 -10.58 34.39
C PHE A 748 -3.80 -10.35 35.91
N ALA A 749 -2.72 -9.82 36.49
CA ALA A 749 -2.57 -9.53 37.90
C ALA A 749 -3.72 -8.70 38.46
N ALA A 750 -4.26 -7.74 37.69
CA ALA A 750 -5.35 -6.87 38.13
C ALA A 750 -6.64 -7.60 38.56
N SER A 751 -6.81 -8.88 38.20
CA SER A 751 -8.04 -9.65 38.38
C SER A 751 -7.89 -10.90 39.25
N ASN A 752 -6.68 -11.25 39.71
CA ASN A 752 -6.44 -12.49 40.46
C ASN A 752 -5.54 -12.27 41.70
N PRO A 753 -6.06 -12.43 42.93
CA PRO A 753 -5.32 -12.17 44.18
C PRO A 753 -4.04 -13.01 44.35
N LEU A 754 -4.03 -14.25 43.87
CA LEU A 754 -2.85 -15.13 43.91
C LEU A 754 -1.75 -14.60 42.98
N ALA A 755 -2.11 -14.17 41.77
CA ALA A 755 -1.15 -13.56 40.84
C ALA A 755 -0.54 -12.26 41.40
N ILE A 756 -1.36 -11.41 42.03
CA ILE A 756 -0.89 -10.18 42.70
C ILE A 756 0.11 -10.51 43.81
N ALA A 757 -0.23 -11.46 44.68
CA ALA A 757 0.62 -11.85 45.80
C ALA A 757 1.98 -12.40 45.33
N THR A 758 1.99 -13.25 44.30
CA THR A 758 3.22 -13.81 43.73
C THR A 758 4.07 -12.74 43.06
N LEU A 759 3.49 -11.84 42.25
CA LEU A 759 4.22 -10.75 41.60
C LEU A 759 4.82 -9.77 42.63
N ALA A 760 4.11 -9.49 43.72
CA ALA A 760 4.59 -8.64 44.81
C ALA A 760 5.81 -9.24 45.54
N ASN A 761 5.96 -10.57 45.52
CA ASN A 761 7.06 -11.30 46.15
C ASN A 761 8.26 -11.52 45.22
N LEU A 762 8.22 -11.09 43.95
CA LEU A 762 9.34 -11.23 43.01
C LEU A 762 10.40 -10.14 43.22
N PRO A 763 11.71 -10.48 43.17
CA PRO A 763 12.78 -9.49 43.28
C PRO A 763 12.78 -8.56 42.04
N VAL A 764 12.44 -7.28 42.25
CA VAL A 764 12.41 -6.24 41.21
C VAL A 764 13.83 -5.94 40.73
N ASN A 765 14.20 -6.40 39.54
CA ASN A 765 15.46 -6.00 38.89
C ASN A 765 15.21 -4.84 37.92
N LYS A 766 15.26 -3.62 38.45
CA LYS A 766 14.93 -2.35 37.76
C LYS A 766 15.96 -1.85 36.74
N LYS A 767 16.78 -2.72 36.16
CA LYS A 767 17.77 -2.35 35.13
C LYS A 767 17.72 -3.37 34.01
N ASN A 768 17.06 -3.01 32.90
CA ASN A 768 17.36 -3.41 31.52
C ASN A 768 16.17 -3.15 30.57
N HIS A 769 15.54 -1.99 30.69
CA HIS A 769 14.80 -1.41 29.57
C HIS A 769 15.48 -0.09 29.19
N GLU A 770 15.66 0.07 27.88
CA GLU A 770 15.99 1.29 27.15
C GLU A 770 17.46 1.75 27.15
N LYS A 771 18.16 1.41 26.07
CA LYS A 771 18.81 2.44 25.26
C LYS A 771 18.49 2.22 23.78
N PRO A 772 17.77 3.14 23.12
CA PRO A 772 17.81 3.23 21.66
C PRO A 772 19.21 3.73 21.28
N VAL A 773 19.87 3.02 20.37
CA VAL A 773 21.14 3.47 19.78
C VAL A 773 20.80 4.63 18.84
N SER A 774 20.97 5.86 19.31
CA SER A 774 20.89 7.06 18.49
C SER A 774 22.24 7.36 17.85
N LYS A 775 22.26 7.37 16.51
CA LYS A 775 22.95 8.30 15.61
C LYS A 775 24.39 8.71 16.02
N TYR A 776 25.37 8.10 15.37
CA TYR A 776 26.80 8.36 15.51
C TYR A 776 27.17 9.84 15.33
N ASP A 777 27.98 10.33 16.25
CA ASP A 777 28.77 11.56 16.19
C ASP A 777 30.14 11.21 15.60
N PHE A 778 30.51 11.83 14.48
CA PHE A 778 31.74 11.55 13.72
C PHE A 778 32.87 12.55 14.01
N SER A 779 32.74 13.37 15.05
CA SER A 779 33.73 14.40 15.40
C SER A 779 35.08 13.88 15.89
N TRP A 780 35.27 12.56 16.00
CA TRP A 780 36.50 11.92 16.50
C TRP A 780 37.40 11.32 15.40
N LEU A 781 36.99 11.35 14.13
CA LEU A 781 37.79 10.87 12.97
C LEU A 781 38.96 11.79 12.55
N ILE A 782 39.20 12.87 13.28
CA ILE A 782 40.28 13.83 13.04
C ILE A 782 41.28 13.69 14.19
N PRO A 783 42.10 12.62 14.28
CA PRO A 783 43.48 12.77 13.79
C PRO A 783 44.25 11.44 13.60
N LYS A 784 44.48 10.96 12.36
CA LYS A 784 45.68 10.17 11.95
C LYS A 784 45.63 9.67 10.49
N VAL A 785 45.54 10.58 9.52
CA VAL A 785 46.01 10.33 8.14
C VAL A 785 46.65 11.63 7.65
N TYR A 786 47.81 11.56 6.99
CA TYR A 786 48.47 12.74 6.42
C TYR A 786 47.55 13.41 5.40
N SER A 787 47.43 14.74 5.46
CA SER A 787 46.37 15.54 4.81
C SER A 787 46.32 15.48 3.28
N ASN A 788 47.35 14.97 2.61
CA ASN A 788 47.43 14.95 1.14
C ASN A 788 46.73 13.73 0.50
N ASP A 789 46.45 12.67 1.26
CA ASP A 789 45.83 11.44 0.75
C ASP A 789 44.31 11.42 0.94
N ILE A 790 43.79 12.18 1.91
CA ILE A 790 42.34 12.38 2.10
C ILE A 790 41.74 13.19 0.95
N GLU A 791 42.41 14.24 0.46
CA GLU A 791 41.90 15.02 -0.68
C GLU A 791 41.86 14.20 -1.97
N LYS A 792 42.86 13.35 -2.23
CA LYS A 792 42.84 12.42 -3.37
C LYS A 792 41.75 11.36 -3.25
N PHE A 793 41.51 10.87 -2.04
CA PHE A 793 40.48 9.89 -1.75
C PHE A 793 39.06 10.48 -1.83
N LEU A 794 38.87 11.72 -1.38
CA LEU A 794 37.60 12.45 -1.55
C LEU A 794 37.34 12.84 -3.02
N ASP A 795 38.35 13.28 -3.77
CA ASP A 795 38.26 13.54 -5.22
C ASP A 795 37.99 12.24 -6.01
N PHE A 796 38.45 11.09 -5.51
CA PHE A 796 38.12 9.77 -6.04
C PHE A 796 36.68 9.35 -5.73
N LEU A 797 36.19 9.56 -4.50
CA LEU A 797 34.79 9.31 -4.11
C LEU A 797 33.79 10.22 -4.84
N GLU A 798 34.16 11.48 -5.15
CA GLU A 798 33.37 12.38 -5.99
C GLU A 798 33.29 11.93 -7.46
N ARG A 799 34.19 11.05 -7.91
CA ARG A 799 34.26 10.53 -9.29
C ARG A 799 33.70 9.12 -9.47
N ILE A 800 33.49 8.36 -8.40
CA ILE A 800 32.87 7.03 -8.48
C ILE A 800 31.36 7.16 -8.60
N ASP A 801 30.87 6.80 -9.79
CA ASP A 801 29.46 6.53 -10.01
C ASP A 801 29.23 5.01 -9.89
N ILE A 802 28.72 4.56 -8.74
CA ILE A 802 28.39 3.14 -8.47
C ILE A 802 27.43 2.59 -9.52
N ASP A 803 26.51 3.41 -10.04
CA ASP A 803 25.60 3.00 -11.09
C ASP A 803 26.34 2.77 -12.42
N ASN A 804 27.38 3.54 -12.72
CA ASN A 804 28.23 3.28 -13.89
C ASN A 804 29.13 2.05 -13.70
N ILE A 805 29.61 1.79 -12.49
CA ILE A 805 30.32 0.53 -12.19
C ILE A 805 29.37 -0.66 -12.36
N GLY A 806 28.14 -0.57 -11.84
CA GLY A 806 27.10 -1.57 -12.04
C GLY A 806 26.78 -1.80 -13.52
N LYS A 807 26.64 -0.73 -14.32
CA LYS A 807 26.48 -0.82 -15.78
C LYS A 807 27.68 -1.48 -16.44
N THR A 808 28.90 -1.16 -16.04
CA THR A 808 30.12 -1.76 -16.61
C THR A 808 30.16 -3.25 -16.31
N ILE A 809 29.96 -3.64 -15.04
CA ILE A 809 29.91 -5.05 -14.63
C ILE A 809 28.80 -5.80 -15.37
N SER A 810 27.64 -5.16 -15.61
CA SER A 810 26.54 -5.77 -16.37
C SER A 810 26.89 -6.07 -17.83
N THR A 811 27.97 -5.49 -18.38
CA THR A 811 28.44 -5.80 -19.74
C THR A 811 29.52 -6.88 -19.79
N LEU A 812 30.07 -7.28 -18.64
CA LEU A 812 31.12 -8.29 -18.57
C LEU A 812 30.57 -9.69 -18.86
N ASN A 813 31.34 -10.47 -19.64
CA ASN A 813 31.05 -11.87 -19.96
C ASN A 813 32.15 -12.83 -19.48
N GLU A 814 33.29 -12.29 -19.02
CA GLU A 814 34.44 -13.07 -18.57
C GLU A 814 34.24 -13.57 -17.14
N LEU A 815 34.09 -14.89 -16.99
CA LEU A 815 33.83 -15.52 -15.71
C LEU A 815 34.95 -15.30 -14.70
N ASN A 816 36.22 -15.42 -15.12
CA ASN A 816 37.36 -15.22 -14.22
C ASN A 816 37.39 -13.80 -13.65
N THR A 817 37.07 -12.80 -14.47
CA THR A 817 36.98 -11.40 -14.06
C THR A 817 35.85 -11.20 -13.06
N LEU A 818 34.66 -11.75 -13.32
CA LEU A 818 33.53 -11.68 -12.40
C LEU A 818 33.77 -12.44 -11.08
N VAL A 819 34.41 -13.61 -11.11
CA VAL A 819 34.77 -14.39 -9.91
C VAL A 819 35.81 -13.63 -9.08
N ARG A 820 36.78 -12.98 -9.71
CA ARG A 820 37.74 -12.09 -9.01
C ARG A 820 37.02 -10.95 -8.30
N LEU A 821 35.98 -10.37 -8.92
CA LEU A 821 35.16 -9.33 -8.29
C LEU A 821 34.44 -9.82 -7.02
N LEU A 822 34.13 -11.12 -6.91
CA LEU A 822 33.54 -11.70 -5.68
C LEU A 822 34.54 -11.76 -4.51
N GLY A 823 35.85 -11.77 -4.80
CA GLY A 823 36.92 -11.85 -3.79
C GLY A 823 37.28 -10.52 -3.15
N ILE A 824 36.69 -9.40 -3.58
CA ILE A 824 37.10 -8.05 -3.19
C ILE A 824 36.54 -7.65 -1.82
N ASN A 825 36.60 -8.52 -0.80
CA ASN A 825 36.48 -8.02 0.56
C ASN A 825 37.04 -8.95 1.65
N ILE A 826 37.78 -8.32 2.57
CA ILE A 826 38.15 -8.69 3.95
C ILE A 826 39.56 -9.29 4.21
N LYS A 827 40.34 -9.84 3.27
CA LYS A 827 41.75 -10.19 3.64
C LYS A 827 42.81 -10.47 2.55
N THR A 828 42.51 -10.45 1.25
CA THR A 828 43.46 -10.97 0.26
C THR A 828 44.01 -9.91 -0.70
N ASN A 829 45.33 -9.77 -0.62
CA ASN A 829 46.20 -9.02 -1.51
C ASN A 829 46.32 -9.77 -2.87
N THR A 830 45.28 -9.73 -3.69
CA THR A 830 45.27 -10.35 -5.03
C THR A 830 45.32 -9.27 -6.10
N LYS A 831 46.43 -9.23 -6.86
CA LYS A 831 46.61 -8.39 -8.05
C LYS A 831 45.65 -8.81 -9.16
N ILE A 832 44.89 -7.86 -9.71
CA ILE A 832 43.96 -8.08 -10.82
C ILE A 832 44.44 -7.24 -12.01
N GLU A 833 45.05 -7.86 -13.02
CA GLU A 833 45.67 -7.14 -14.14
C GLU A 833 44.70 -6.64 -15.24
N GLU A 834 43.37 -6.57 -15.04
CA GLU A 834 42.45 -6.21 -16.15
C GLU A 834 41.36 -5.16 -15.87
N LEU A 835 41.40 -4.38 -14.78
CA LEU A 835 40.52 -3.21 -14.64
C LEU A 835 41.26 -2.06 -13.94
N ALA A 836 41.77 -1.08 -14.70
CA ALA A 836 42.62 0.01 -14.20
C ALA A 836 42.02 0.84 -13.04
N ILE A 837 40.69 0.83 -12.87
CA ILE A 837 39.98 1.56 -11.79
C ILE A 837 39.96 0.74 -10.47
N LEU A 838 40.14 -0.57 -10.57
CA LEU A 838 40.04 -1.52 -9.45
C LEU A 838 41.36 -1.64 -8.67
N ASP A 839 42.50 -1.46 -9.34
CA ASP A 839 43.83 -1.42 -8.71
C ASP A 839 43.96 -0.24 -7.73
N ASP A 840 43.43 0.93 -8.08
CA ASP A 840 43.40 2.10 -7.20
C ASP A 840 42.54 1.82 -5.94
N LEU A 841 41.42 1.12 -6.08
CA LEU A 841 40.56 0.72 -4.96
C LEU A 841 41.21 -0.30 -4.03
N ILE A 842 41.88 -1.29 -4.60
CA ILE A 842 42.57 -2.34 -3.86
C ILE A 842 43.77 -1.75 -3.10
N ASP A 843 44.57 -0.88 -3.74
CA ASP A 843 45.71 -0.21 -3.12
C ASP A 843 45.28 0.69 -1.95
N ILE A 844 44.19 1.44 -2.10
CA ILE A 844 43.64 2.29 -1.02
C ILE A 844 43.06 1.43 0.11
N SER A 845 42.31 0.36 -0.20
CA SER A 845 41.72 -0.52 0.80
C SER A 845 42.77 -1.24 1.67
N SER A 846 43.94 -1.55 1.09
CA SER A 846 45.04 -2.23 1.79
C SER A 846 45.77 -1.36 2.82
N ARG A 847 45.49 -0.04 2.86
CA ARG A 847 46.21 0.97 3.65
C ARG A 847 45.36 1.61 4.76
N ILE A 848 44.11 1.16 4.96
CA ILE A 848 43.18 1.65 5.99
C ILE A 848 43.08 0.59 7.11
N ASP A 849 43.25 1.01 8.36
CA ASP A 849 43.26 0.12 9.54
C ASP A 849 41.85 -0.44 9.84
N ASP A 850 41.76 -1.69 10.30
CA ASP A 850 40.56 -2.55 10.31
C ASP A 850 39.33 -1.99 11.08
N ASN A 851 39.50 -0.97 11.92
CA ASN A 851 38.47 -0.50 12.86
C ASN A 851 37.51 0.60 12.34
N ASP A 852 37.73 1.18 11.14
CA ASP A 852 36.90 2.27 10.59
C ASP A 852 36.22 1.93 9.24
N SER A 853 35.88 0.65 8.99
CA SER A 853 35.59 0.10 7.64
C SER A 853 34.12 -0.11 7.25
N GLU A 854 33.14 0.44 7.97
CA GLU A 854 31.72 0.10 7.76
C GLU A 854 31.17 0.57 6.39
N TRP A 855 31.62 1.74 5.91
CA TRP A 855 31.16 2.30 4.64
C TRP A 855 31.93 1.74 3.41
N ILE A 856 33.23 1.46 3.53
CA ILE A 856 34.04 0.77 2.50
C ILE A 856 33.51 -0.64 2.28
N SER A 857 33.14 -1.32 3.37
CA SER A 857 32.44 -2.61 3.32
C SER A 857 31.14 -2.52 2.52
N GLY A 858 30.39 -1.42 2.63
CA GLY A 858 29.18 -1.16 1.83
C GLY A 858 29.44 -1.02 0.32
N TYR A 859 30.51 -0.34 -0.08
CA TYR A 859 30.91 -0.20 -1.49
C TYR A 859 31.30 -1.54 -2.10
N PHE A 860 32.17 -2.30 -1.45
CA PHE A 860 32.56 -3.62 -1.93
C PHE A 860 31.38 -4.61 -1.91
N SER A 861 30.48 -4.51 -0.95
CA SER A 861 29.24 -5.30 -0.93
C SER A 861 28.37 -5.02 -2.16
N SER A 862 28.31 -3.77 -2.62
CA SER A 862 27.57 -3.38 -3.83
C SER A 862 28.22 -3.93 -5.11
N ILE A 863 29.55 -3.87 -5.21
CA ILE A 863 30.31 -4.45 -6.34
C ILE A 863 30.14 -5.97 -6.39
N ASN A 864 30.26 -6.63 -5.24
CA ASN A 864 30.01 -8.08 -5.10
C ASN A 864 28.61 -8.43 -5.58
N LEU A 865 27.60 -7.65 -5.20
CA LEU A 865 26.20 -7.88 -5.61
C LEU A 865 26.02 -7.74 -7.13
N PHE A 866 26.64 -6.74 -7.77
CA PHE A 866 26.61 -6.63 -9.23
C PHE A 866 27.26 -7.82 -9.93
N ALA A 867 28.41 -8.28 -9.42
CA ALA A 867 29.08 -9.46 -9.95
C ALA A 867 28.25 -10.74 -9.76
N ILE A 868 27.61 -10.92 -8.58
CA ILE A 868 26.69 -12.03 -8.31
C ILE A 868 25.54 -12.03 -9.32
N ASN A 869 24.86 -10.89 -9.47
CA ASN A 869 23.70 -10.78 -10.36
C ASN A 869 24.08 -11.05 -11.81
N ARG A 870 25.25 -10.56 -12.27
CA ARG A 870 25.73 -10.82 -13.63
C ARG A 870 26.09 -12.28 -13.85
N LEU A 871 26.77 -12.92 -12.89
CA LEU A 871 27.06 -14.35 -12.94
C LEU A 871 25.78 -15.19 -12.97
N ALA A 872 24.77 -14.82 -12.19
CA ALA A 872 23.47 -15.48 -12.18
C ALA A 872 22.75 -15.35 -13.54
N GLU A 873 22.78 -14.17 -14.16
CA GLU A 873 22.23 -13.93 -15.49
C GLU A 873 22.90 -14.82 -16.56
N LEU A 874 24.23 -14.87 -16.57
CA LEU A 874 24.99 -15.73 -17.48
C LEU A 874 24.69 -17.22 -17.24
N ALA A 875 24.71 -17.66 -15.97
CA ALA A 875 24.39 -19.03 -15.59
C ALA A 875 22.94 -19.41 -15.95
N SER A 876 22.00 -18.47 -15.92
CA SER A 876 20.60 -18.73 -16.27
C SER A 876 20.38 -19.03 -17.76
N THR A 877 21.33 -18.66 -18.62
CA THR A 877 21.24 -18.83 -20.08
C THR A 877 22.28 -19.80 -20.65
N ASN A 878 23.34 -20.13 -19.90
CA ASN A 878 24.45 -20.95 -20.37
C ASN A 878 24.84 -22.07 -19.38
N SER A 879 24.78 -23.32 -19.81
CA SER A 879 25.19 -24.50 -19.04
C SER A 879 26.69 -24.58 -18.76
N ASP A 880 27.52 -24.05 -19.65
CA ASP A 880 28.98 -24.06 -19.47
C ASP A 880 29.37 -23.12 -18.32
N THR A 881 28.65 -21.99 -18.19
CA THR A 881 28.80 -21.09 -17.06
C THR A 881 28.44 -21.76 -15.73
N ILE A 882 27.36 -22.55 -15.70
CA ILE A 882 26.98 -23.33 -14.51
C ILE A 882 28.11 -24.29 -14.13
N THR A 883 28.63 -25.05 -15.11
CA THR A 883 29.72 -26.02 -14.90
C THR A 883 30.97 -25.34 -14.33
N ASN A 884 31.39 -24.22 -14.92
CA ASN A 884 32.54 -23.45 -14.46
C ASN A 884 32.35 -22.89 -13.03
N LEU A 885 31.13 -22.43 -12.70
CA LEU A 885 30.83 -21.95 -11.35
C LEU A 885 30.93 -23.07 -10.31
N ILE A 886 30.48 -24.28 -10.64
CA ILE A 886 30.58 -25.47 -9.77
C ILE A 886 32.04 -25.86 -9.58
N GLU A 887 32.82 -25.96 -10.66
CA GLU A 887 34.26 -26.26 -10.58
C GLU A 887 34.99 -25.24 -9.70
N THR A 888 34.69 -23.94 -9.90
CA THR A 888 35.28 -22.86 -9.10
C THR A 888 34.87 -22.97 -7.62
N LEU A 889 33.61 -23.30 -7.33
CA LEU A 889 33.10 -23.47 -5.97
C LEU A 889 33.78 -24.64 -5.24
N HIS A 890 34.14 -25.71 -5.94
CA HIS A 890 34.87 -26.85 -5.38
C HIS A 890 36.37 -26.59 -5.21
N GLN A 891 36.99 -25.84 -6.13
CA GLN A 891 38.43 -25.58 -6.12
C GLN A 891 38.84 -24.41 -5.20
N ASN A 892 37.90 -23.53 -4.85
CA ASN A 892 38.18 -22.35 -4.02
C ASN A 892 38.10 -22.71 -2.52
N ASN A 893 39.12 -22.32 -1.74
CA ASN A 893 39.15 -22.57 -0.28
C ASN A 893 38.59 -21.40 0.56
N ASP A 894 38.26 -20.26 -0.05
CA ASP A 894 37.70 -19.10 0.65
C ASP A 894 36.19 -19.28 0.85
N LYS A 895 35.81 -19.44 2.12
CA LYS A 895 34.42 -19.65 2.54
C LYS A 895 33.46 -18.54 2.07
N TYR A 896 33.92 -17.28 2.02
CA TYR A 896 33.08 -16.16 1.59
C TYR A 896 32.91 -16.14 0.07
N ILE A 897 33.95 -16.47 -0.69
CA ILE A 897 33.84 -16.56 -2.16
C ILE A 897 32.93 -17.74 -2.53
N ARG A 898 33.08 -18.90 -1.89
CA ARG A 898 32.19 -20.06 -2.10
C ARG A 898 30.73 -19.71 -1.80
N GLN A 899 30.45 -18.99 -0.71
CA GLN A 899 29.10 -18.52 -0.39
C GLN A 899 28.55 -17.60 -1.49
N LYS A 900 29.33 -16.65 -2.01
CA LYS A 900 28.89 -15.74 -3.09
C LYS A 900 28.68 -16.47 -4.43
N LEU A 901 29.54 -17.44 -4.75
CA LEU A 901 29.35 -18.32 -5.92
C LEU A 901 28.05 -19.12 -5.79
N MET A 902 27.77 -19.63 -4.59
CA MET A 902 26.52 -20.31 -4.28
C MET A 902 25.30 -19.38 -4.41
N MET A 903 25.43 -18.10 -4.05
CA MET A 903 24.38 -17.10 -4.29
C MET A 903 24.09 -16.88 -5.77
N SER A 904 25.13 -16.78 -6.60
CA SER A 904 24.98 -16.63 -8.06
C SER A 904 24.28 -17.84 -8.68
N LEU A 905 24.72 -19.05 -8.33
CA LEU A 905 24.08 -20.30 -8.76
C LEU A 905 22.63 -20.37 -8.27
N GLY A 906 22.40 -20.00 -7.00
CA GLY A 906 21.10 -19.87 -6.35
C GLY A 906 20.09 -19.03 -7.11
N GLN A 907 20.50 -17.83 -7.50
CA GLN A 907 19.66 -16.93 -8.29
C GLN A 907 19.34 -17.51 -9.69
N ALA A 908 20.30 -18.17 -10.34
CA ALA A 908 20.08 -18.82 -11.64
C ALA A 908 19.11 -20.01 -11.52
N ALA A 909 19.19 -20.78 -10.43
CA ALA A 909 18.32 -21.94 -10.18
C ALA A 909 16.84 -21.58 -9.98
N CYS A 910 16.50 -20.32 -9.69
CA CYS A 910 15.11 -19.87 -9.63
C CYS A 910 14.41 -19.86 -11.01
N ILE A 911 15.19 -19.89 -12.10
CA ILE A 911 14.67 -19.74 -13.48
C ILE A 911 15.20 -20.80 -14.46
N ASN A 912 16.34 -21.45 -14.17
CA ASN A 912 16.99 -22.41 -15.06
C ASN A 912 17.08 -23.82 -14.46
N ILE A 913 16.60 -24.81 -15.21
CA ILE A 913 16.54 -26.21 -14.79
C ILE A 913 17.91 -26.86 -14.52
N ASN A 914 18.93 -26.51 -15.30
CA ASN A 914 20.28 -27.07 -15.13
C ASN A 914 20.95 -26.49 -13.88
N ALA A 915 20.72 -25.21 -13.58
CA ALA A 915 21.18 -24.60 -12.34
C ALA A 915 20.45 -25.20 -11.13
N THR A 916 19.14 -25.47 -11.22
CA THR A 916 18.40 -26.18 -10.16
C THR A 916 18.99 -27.57 -9.91
N LYS A 917 19.26 -28.35 -10.97
CA LYS A 917 19.91 -29.67 -10.85
C LYS A 917 21.28 -29.58 -10.17
N ALA A 918 22.09 -28.59 -10.55
CA ALA A 918 23.39 -28.37 -9.94
C ALA A 918 23.30 -28.11 -8.43
N ILE A 919 22.35 -27.26 -7.99
CA ILE A 919 22.15 -26.98 -6.56
C ILE A 919 21.67 -28.21 -5.81
N LEU A 920 20.76 -29.00 -6.39
CA LEU A 920 20.29 -30.25 -5.80
C LEU A 920 21.45 -31.23 -5.60
N GLN A 921 22.31 -31.39 -6.62
CA GLN A 921 23.48 -32.25 -6.54
C GLN A 921 24.49 -31.74 -5.49
N ILE A 922 24.72 -30.43 -5.39
CA ILE A 922 25.59 -29.84 -4.36
C ILE A 922 25.01 -30.13 -2.97
N LEU A 923 23.72 -29.92 -2.76
CA LEU A 923 23.06 -30.19 -1.49
C LEU A 923 23.22 -31.65 -1.06
N GLN A 924 23.10 -32.59 -2.00
CA GLN A 924 23.24 -34.03 -1.74
C GLN A 924 24.68 -34.49 -1.49
N THR A 925 25.69 -33.68 -1.82
CA THR A 925 27.11 -34.09 -1.78
C THR A 925 27.99 -33.25 -0.86
N THR A 926 27.52 -32.09 -0.40
CA THR A 926 28.31 -31.15 0.40
C THR A 926 28.29 -31.51 1.89
N GLU A 927 29.46 -31.46 2.54
CA GLU A 927 29.59 -31.51 4.01
C GLU A 927 29.67 -30.10 4.63
N ASP A 928 29.66 -29.04 3.81
CA ASP A 928 29.73 -27.65 4.26
C ASP A 928 28.34 -27.09 4.56
N GLU A 929 28.05 -26.92 5.85
CA GLU A 929 26.79 -26.41 6.40
C GLU A 929 26.37 -25.07 5.76
N ILE A 930 27.31 -24.15 5.49
CA ILE A 930 26.98 -22.82 4.94
C ILE A 930 26.51 -22.92 3.49
N ILE A 931 27.07 -23.87 2.74
CA ILE A 931 26.69 -24.11 1.34
C ILE A 931 25.36 -24.86 1.28
N ALA A 932 25.15 -25.82 2.18
CA ALA A 932 23.87 -26.49 2.35
C ALA A 932 22.76 -25.48 2.68
N ASP A 933 22.97 -24.61 3.68
CA ASP A 933 22.03 -23.54 4.07
C ASP A 933 21.69 -22.61 2.90
N ALA A 934 22.71 -22.20 2.13
CA ALA A 934 22.51 -21.37 0.95
C ALA A 934 21.70 -22.11 -0.13
N ALA A 935 22.00 -23.39 -0.40
CA ALA A 935 21.24 -24.22 -1.33
C ALA A 935 19.77 -24.33 -0.93
N ILE A 936 19.49 -24.64 0.34
CA ILE A 936 18.13 -24.74 0.90
C ILE A 936 17.40 -23.40 0.72
N TYR A 937 18.05 -22.29 1.08
CA TYR A 937 17.48 -20.95 0.96
C TYR A 937 17.01 -20.65 -0.47
N PHE A 938 17.82 -20.95 -1.49
CA PHE A 938 17.46 -20.68 -2.88
C PHE A 938 16.44 -21.68 -3.44
N LEU A 939 16.49 -22.95 -3.06
CA LEU A 939 15.47 -23.93 -3.43
C LEU A 939 14.08 -23.53 -2.89
N LYS A 940 14.01 -22.98 -1.67
CA LYS A 940 12.79 -22.40 -1.08
C LYS A 940 12.33 -21.08 -1.75
N LYS A 941 13.07 -20.53 -2.73
CA LYS A 941 12.61 -19.39 -3.55
C LYS A 941 12.07 -19.78 -4.91
N VAL A 942 12.22 -21.04 -5.30
CA VAL A 942 11.71 -21.54 -6.57
C VAL A 942 10.17 -21.52 -6.53
N SER A 943 9.56 -20.95 -7.56
CA SER A 943 8.10 -20.87 -7.72
C SER A 943 7.61 -21.40 -9.07
N ASN A 944 8.54 -21.72 -9.98
CA ASN A 944 8.20 -22.28 -11.28
C ASN A 944 7.76 -23.74 -11.16
N SER A 945 6.59 -24.08 -11.70
CA SER A 945 5.99 -25.42 -11.57
C SER A 945 6.87 -26.56 -12.13
N SER A 946 7.60 -26.33 -13.22
CA SER A 946 8.50 -27.34 -13.80
C SER A 946 9.72 -27.59 -12.93
N LEU A 947 10.25 -26.54 -12.29
CA LEU A 947 11.38 -26.63 -11.37
C LEU A 947 10.97 -27.27 -10.05
N LEU A 948 9.79 -26.93 -9.52
CA LEU A 948 9.23 -27.59 -8.34
C LEU A 948 9.02 -29.10 -8.58
N THR A 949 8.53 -29.47 -9.76
CA THR A 949 8.39 -30.89 -10.17
C THR A 949 9.74 -31.60 -10.14
N LEU A 950 10.79 -30.97 -10.67
CA LEU A 950 12.15 -31.51 -10.61
C LEU A 950 12.63 -31.68 -9.16
N ILE A 951 12.51 -30.64 -8.33
CA ILE A 951 12.93 -30.67 -6.92
C ILE A 951 12.27 -31.84 -6.18
N VAL A 952 10.95 -32.02 -6.35
CA VAL A 952 10.22 -33.13 -5.73
C VAL A 952 10.73 -34.48 -6.22
N THR A 953 10.99 -34.61 -7.53
CA THR A 953 11.45 -35.88 -8.12
C THR A 953 12.83 -36.28 -7.59
N GLU A 954 13.74 -35.31 -7.44
CA GLU A 954 15.14 -35.53 -7.05
C GLU A 954 15.32 -35.69 -5.53
N LEU A 955 14.50 -35.00 -4.72
CA LEU A 955 14.63 -35.02 -3.25
C LEU A 955 13.70 -36.00 -2.54
N LYS A 956 12.74 -36.63 -3.20
CA LYS A 956 11.78 -37.54 -2.53
C LYS A 956 12.44 -38.68 -1.73
N ASP A 957 13.61 -39.13 -2.17
CA ASP A 957 14.38 -40.19 -1.51
C ASP A 957 15.35 -39.65 -0.45
N TYR A 958 15.55 -38.32 -0.39
CA TYR A 958 16.42 -37.60 0.55
C TYR A 958 15.65 -36.96 1.73
N ILE A 959 14.41 -37.37 1.98
CA ILE A 959 13.52 -36.76 3.01
C ILE A 959 13.82 -37.21 4.45
N GLU A 960 14.83 -38.07 4.65
CA GLU A 960 15.22 -38.47 6.01
C GLU A 960 15.94 -37.34 6.78
N ASP A 961 16.44 -36.32 6.07
CA ASP A 961 17.08 -35.13 6.65
C ASP A 961 16.08 -33.95 6.80
N VAL A 962 16.29 -33.11 7.82
CA VAL A 962 15.42 -31.95 8.18
C VAL A 962 15.24 -31.02 6.97
N GLU A 963 16.36 -30.78 6.29
CA GLU A 963 16.56 -29.85 5.21
C GLU A 963 15.79 -30.28 3.95
N GLY A 964 15.83 -31.57 3.63
CA GLY A 964 15.09 -32.15 2.51
C GLY A 964 13.58 -32.03 2.72
N TYR A 965 13.11 -32.24 3.95
CA TYR A 965 11.69 -32.09 4.28
C TYR A 965 11.23 -30.62 4.14
N GLU A 966 11.99 -29.64 4.60
CA GLU A 966 11.62 -28.22 4.47
C GLU A 966 11.44 -27.78 3.00
N ILE A 967 12.31 -28.25 2.11
CA ILE A 967 12.23 -27.95 0.68
C ILE A 967 10.98 -28.59 0.07
N ILE A 968 10.67 -29.83 0.44
CA ILE A 968 9.47 -30.51 -0.03
C ILE A 968 8.20 -29.86 0.51
N TRP A 969 8.20 -29.42 1.77
CA TRP A 969 7.10 -28.65 2.35
C TRP A 969 6.84 -27.35 1.56
N HIS A 970 7.90 -26.64 1.16
CA HIS A 970 7.78 -25.49 0.26
C HIS A 970 7.16 -25.88 -1.09
N CYS A 971 7.53 -27.02 -1.67
CA CYS A 971 6.91 -27.51 -2.91
C CYS A 971 5.40 -27.77 -2.72
N VAL A 972 5.01 -28.39 -1.60
CA VAL A 972 3.62 -28.68 -1.24
C VAL A 972 2.78 -27.40 -1.11
N GLN A 973 3.37 -26.30 -0.61
CA GLN A 973 2.70 -25.00 -0.52
C GLN A 973 2.53 -24.29 -1.87
N ASN A 974 3.29 -24.67 -2.90
CA ASN A 974 3.32 -23.99 -4.19
C ASN A 974 2.85 -24.86 -5.37
N MET A 975 2.52 -26.13 -5.12
CA MET A 975 2.00 -27.07 -6.12
C MET A 975 0.56 -27.45 -5.83
N THR A 976 -0.20 -27.80 -6.87
CA THR A 976 -1.48 -28.50 -6.69
C THR A 976 -1.21 -29.94 -6.26
N TYR A 977 -2.10 -30.51 -5.44
CA TYR A 977 -1.96 -31.91 -5.00
C TYR A 977 -1.77 -32.89 -6.17
N PRO A 978 -2.55 -32.83 -7.28
CA PRO A 978 -2.33 -33.74 -8.41
C PRO A 978 -0.96 -33.57 -9.09
N ALA A 979 -0.45 -32.33 -9.19
CA ALA A 979 0.86 -32.08 -9.78
C ALA A 979 1.98 -32.63 -8.89
N PHE A 980 1.87 -32.42 -7.57
CA PHE A 980 2.83 -32.94 -6.60
C PHE A 980 2.81 -34.47 -6.56
N TYR A 981 1.63 -35.08 -6.49
CA TYR A 981 1.46 -36.54 -6.51
C TYR A 981 2.11 -37.16 -7.74
N LYS A 982 1.88 -36.57 -8.92
CA LYS A 982 2.50 -37.03 -10.16
C LYS A 982 4.03 -36.96 -10.10
N ALA A 983 4.59 -35.85 -9.61
CA ALA A 983 6.04 -35.68 -9.46
C ALA A 983 6.62 -36.70 -8.47
N TRP A 984 5.94 -36.91 -7.35
CA TRP A 984 6.31 -37.84 -6.30
C TRP A 984 6.41 -39.29 -6.81
N HIS A 985 5.40 -39.74 -7.54
CA HIS A 985 5.32 -41.12 -8.06
C HIS A 985 6.03 -41.31 -9.41
N GLN A 986 6.66 -40.28 -9.97
CA GLN A 986 7.42 -40.40 -11.20
C GLN A 986 8.67 -41.27 -10.96
N GLN A 987 8.63 -42.55 -11.34
CA GLN A 987 9.83 -43.40 -11.37
C GLN A 987 10.76 -42.95 -12.50
N GLU A 988 12.07 -42.89 -12.23
CA GLU A 988 13.08 -42.80 -13.27
C GLU A 988 12.95 -44.01 -14.20
N LYS A 989 12.31 -43.83 -15.35
CA LYS A 989 12.58 -44.72 -16.48
C LYS A 989 14.03 -44.45 -16.89
N VAL A 990 14.89 -45.41 -16.58
CA VAL A 990 16.13 -45.84 -17.27
C VAL A 990 17.29 -46.01 -16.29
N LYS A 991 17.53 -47.27 -15.89
CA LYS A 991 18.85 -47.93 -15.87
C LYS A 991 18.67 -49.43 -15.61
N ASP A 992 17.97 -50.10 -16.53
CA ASP A 992 18.13 -51.53 -16.79
C ASP A 992 17.94 -51.72 -18.29
N GLY A 993 19.06 -51.79 -19.03
CA GLY A 993 19.05 -52.01 -20.47
C GLY A 993 20.13 -51.26 -21.25
N GLU A 994 21.40 -51.41 -20.87
CA GLU A 994 22.54 -51.72 -21.76
C GLU A 994 23.81 -51.98 -20.93
#